data_AF-A0A928MRT4-F1
#
_entry.id   AF-A0A928MRT4-F1
#
_cell.length_a   1.000
_cell.length_b   1.000
_cell.length_c   1.000
_cell.angle_alpha   90.00
_cell.angle_beta   90.00
_cell.angle_gamma   90.00
#
_symmetry.space_group_name_H-M   'P 1'
#
loop_
_entity.id
_entity.type
_entity.pdbx_description
1 polymer ?
#
loop_
_entity_poly.entity_id
_entity_poly.type
_entity_poly.pdbx_seq_one_letter_code
_entity_poly.pdbx_strand_id
1 'polypeptide(L)'
;MLKAQNKKGFSLAETLIVVAIIAVLAAIAFIGIITHMRSMTKLEYDKYAKEIFIAAQNHLSMAHRQGYRGCVYFGEKDTEEDGVYYLVVSKDSFTEGSVLNLMLPFGSIDNTVRMGGQYIIRYHKDSGTVLDVFYCESDGRYPLTNLSNYYTELKSKKDDDDLLKNYVNNSVVGWYGGAEGIGSLAHGEDLTEPAIEVVNAETLYVRVLDSNTPAEGYSLTLIIEGRNGQVSVPLYGGSGSEIKPPILPGIPGEYLILLDDITTSGRRFSEINSTCFASVLTPGENLKFRVVASNKEKLSNVAYSKTVTTNSLYGDQSTDNKAVISNIRHLQNLDESVLKTDSSITFAEQNANLSWTDFQARIQNDPWYSATSVHFRPVSPKQDLEYDGGNNFISDVTVSETGAAGVFGTLTGGKVEKLKLKDCTVSGSSAGTLAGSTNGTTVSNVLAYNTGSGRAATVSGTENAGGLIGNVIGGKIENSAAALVVSCGGSAGGLIGAAGSGATVTGCYSGGHTDRGDYYTHDAAGKRAAPIYNVTGVTAGGLIGSAGNAGIEYSYSTCSVSGTTAGGFVGTAGGSMTNCYATGLVAGTTRGAFAGSYTGTPSNCSYYSIVNESPKDGDPTKGFAYLGPVNSGEYAGITPFDISTAAFNTFVGSAIGDAIPYDKDFLGGRYQGKYPLRSYSSAVAHYGDWPAPETWVINR
;
A
#
# COMPACT_ATOMS: atom_id res chain seq x y z
N MET A 1 20.24 -66.79 67.00
CA MET A 1 19.45 -67.02 65.77
C MET A 1 18.16 -66.21 65.86
N LEU A 2 17.83 -65.51 64.78
CA LEU A 2 16.83 -64.44 64.68
C LEU A 2 15.40 -64.91 64.98
N LYS A 3 14.65 -64.14 65.79
CA LYS A 3 13.19 -64.24 65.90
C LYS A 3 12.59 -63.24 64.90
N ALA A 4 12.02 -63.77 63.83
CA ALA A 4 11.46 -62.99 62.73
C ALA A 4 10.33 -62.08 63.20
N GLN A 5 10.43 -60.80 62.82
CA GLN A 5 9.33 -59.83 62.93
C GLN A 5 8.23 -60.22 61.93
N ASN A 6 7.02 -60.47 62.43
CA ASN A 6 5.83 -60.63 61.59
C ASN A 6 5.53 -59.32 60.86
N LYS A 7 6.01 -59.20 59.63
CA LYS A 7 5.45 -58.28 58.63
C LYS A 7 4.05 -58.77 58.30
N LYS A 8 3.02 -58.10 58.83
CA LYS A 8 1.63 -58.27 58.35
C LYS A 8 1.55 -57.63 56.96
N GLY A 9 1.93 -58.38 55.93
CA GLY A 9 1.58 -58.07 54.55
C GLY A 9 0.13 -58.51 54.30
N PHE A 10 -0.64 -57.68 53.60
CA PHE A 10 -2.01 -58.00 53.20
C PHE A 10 -2.06 -59.31 52.38
N SER A 11 -3.08 -60.13 52.63
CA SER A 11 -3.36 -61.33 51.85
C SER A 11 -3.71 -60.95 50.40
N LEU A 12 -3.34 -61.78 49.42
CA LEU A 12 -3.69 -61.61 48.00
C LEU A 12 -5.21 -61.36 47.81
N ALA A 13 -6.02 -62.05 48.61
CA ALA A 13 -7.47 -61.89 48.61
C ALA A 13 -7.91 -60.50 49.11
N GLU A 14 -7.25 -59.94 50.12
CA GLU A 14 -7.55 -58.59 50.64
C GLU A 14 -7.17 -57.53 49.61
N THR A 15 -6.03 -57.67 48.92
CA THR A 15 -5.65 -56.75 47.83
C THR A 15 -6.62 -56.82 46.64
N LEU A 16 -7.14 -58.00 46.29
CA LEU A 16 -8.13 -58.15 45.21
C LEU A 16 -9.49 -57.54 45.57
N ILE A 17 -9.92 -57.67 46.83
CA ILE A 17 -11.16 -57.04 47.32
C ILE A 17 -11.02 -55.51 47.28
N VAL A 18 -9.88 -54.96 47.72
CA VAL A 18 -9.63 -53.52 47.66
C VAL A 18 -9.64 -53.01 46.21
N VAL A 19 -9.02 -53.72 45.27
CA VAL A 19 -9.02 -53.36 43.84
C VAL A 19 -10.44 -53.44 43.26
N ALA A 20 -11.23 -54.46 43.61
CA ALA A 20 -12.62 -54.59 43.16
C ALA A 20 -13.50 -53.45 43.70
N ILE A 21 -13.33 -53.07 44.97
CA ILE A 21 -14.04 -51.93 45.58
C ILE A 21 -13.63 -50.63 44.88
N ILE A 22 -12.33 -50.42 44.61
CA ILE A 22 -11.85 -49.24 43.89
C ILE A 22 -12.42 -49.18 42.47
N ALA A 23 -12.49 -50.31 41.74
CA ALA A 23 -13.07 -50.35 40.40
C ALA A 23 -14.56 -50.00 40.38
N VAL A 24 -15.34 -50.49 41.36
CA VAL A 24 -16.76 -50.15 41.51
C VAL A 24 -16.93 -48.67 41.90
N LEU A 25 -16.14 -48.17 42.83
CA LEU A 25 -16.15 -46.75 43.22
C LEU A 25 -15.74 -45.85 42.06
N ALA A 26 -14.75 -46.25 41.25
CA ALA A 26 -14.33 -45.53 40.06
C ALA A 26 -15.45 -45.49 39.01
N ALA A 27 -16.18 -46.60 38.80
CA ALA A 27 -17.32 -46.63 37.88
C ALA A 27 -18.45 -45.70 38.33
N ILE A 28 -18.77 -45.66 39.62
CA ILE A 28 -19.78 -44.75 40.20
C ILE A 28 -19.32 -43.29 40.11
N ALA A 29 -18.05 -43.03 40.43
CA ALA A 29 -17.45 -41.71 40.31
C ALA A 29 -17.45 -41.21 38.85
N PHE A 30 -17.19 -42.09 37.88
CA PHE A 30 -17.22 -41.75 36.45
C PHE A 30 -18.62 -41.34 35.99
N ILE A 31 -19.67 -42.03 36.45
CA ILE A 31 -21.07 -41.65 36.18
C ILE A 31 -21.37 -40.26 36.79
N GLY A 32 -20.91 -40.02 38.03
CA GLY A 32 -21.02 -38.73 38.69
C GLY A 32 -20.26 -37.60 37.98
N ILE A 33 -19.09 -37.88 37.43
CA ILE A 33 -18.30 -36.93 36.62
C ILE A 33 -19.04 -36.62 35.31
N ILE A 34 -19.62 -37.61 34.64
CA ILE A 34 -20.38 -37.40 33.40
C ILE A 34 -21.62 -36.53 33.64
N THR A 35 -22.39 -36.78 34.70
CA THR A 35 -23.55 -35.95 35.05
C THR A 35 -23.14 -34.53 35.44
N HIS A 36 -22.02 -34.37 36.15
CA HIS A 36 -21.49 -33.06 36.49
C HIS A 36 -20.97 -32.30 35.25
N MET A 37 -20.32 -32.98 34.31
CA MET A 37 -19.91 -32.40 33.02
C MET A 37 -21.13 -31.94 32.22
N ARG A 38 -22.17 -32.77 32.11
CA ARG A 38 -23.43 -32.39 31.42
C ARG A 38 -24.12 -31.20 32.07
N SER A 39 -24.10 -31.14 33.41
CA SER A 39 -24.66 -30.01 34.14
C SER A 39 -23.88 -28.72 33.88
N MET A 40 -22.55 -28.79 33.78
CA MET A 40 -21.71 -27.64 33.39
C MET A 40 -21.97 -27.21 31.94
N THR A 41 -22.08 -28.16 31.01
CA THR A 41 -22.43 -27.88 29.61
C THR A 41 -23.81 -27.24 29.49
N LYS A 42 -24.79 -27.70 30.28
CA LYS A 42 -26.15 -27.12 30.31
C LYS A 42 -26.11 -25.67 30.77
N LEU A 43 -25.40 -25.38 31.86
CA LEU A 43 -25.23 -24.01 32.35
C LEU A 43 -24.58 -23.08 31.31
N GLU A 44 -23.62 -23.61 30.54
CA GLU A 44 -23.00 -22.88 29.44
C GLU A 44 -23.98 -22.62 28.29
N TYR A 45 -24.77 -23.63 27.90
CA TYR A 45 -25.78 -23.49 26.85
C TYR A 45 -26.94 -22.59 27.25
N ASP A 46 -27.34 -22.59 28.52
CA ASP A 46 -28.31 -21.64 29.07
C ASP A 46 -27.79 -20.21 29.00
N LYS A 47 -26.49 -20.01 29.25
CA LYS A 47 -25.83 -18.72 29.06
C LYS A 47 -25.88 -18.27 27.60
N TYR A 48 -25.56 -19.14 26.64
CA TYR A 48 -25.66 -18.82 25.21
C TYR A 48 -27.11 -18.53 24.78
N ALA A 49 -28.08 -19.32 25.26
CA ALA A 49 -29.50 -19.07 25.01
C ALA A 49 -29.95 -17.71 25.57
N LYS A 50 -29.48 -17.33 26.76
CA LYS A 50 -29.73 -16.02 27.36
C LYS A 50 -29.11 -14.89 26.54
N GLU A 51 -27.86 -15.01 26.10
CA GLU A 51 -27.20 -14.00 25.25
C GLU A 51 -27.96 -13.80 23.92
N ILE A 52 -28.37 -14.90 23.27
CA ILE A 52 -29.21 -14.86 22.07
C ILE A 52 -30.55 -14.19 22.36
N PHE A 53 -31.22 -14.53 23.47
CA PHE A 53 -32.50 -13.95 23.86
C PHE A 53 -32.42 -12.44 24.00
N ILE A 54 -31.42 -11.93 24.73
CA ILE A 54 -31.24 -10.50 24.99
C ILE A 54 -30.92 -9.76 23.69
N ALA A 55 -29.99 -10.29 22.88
CA ALA A 55 -29.66 -9.71 21.59
C ALA A 55 -30.89 -9.68 20.66
N ALA A 56 -31.60 -10.81 20.54
CA ALA A 56 -32.79 -10.91 19.71
C ALA A 56 -33.89 -9.95 20.19
N GLN A 57 -34.16 -9.85 21.49
CA GLN A 57 -35.17 -8.94 22.04
C GLN A 57 -34.84 -7.48 21.78
N ASN A 58 -33.59 -7.06 22.04
CA ASN A 58 -33.16 -5.67 21.86
C ASN A 58 -33.31 -5.23 20.40
N HIS A 59 -32.90 -6.07 19.45
CA HIS A 59 -33.05 -5.75 18.03
C HIS A 59 -34.47 -5.93 17.51
N LEU A 60 -35.22 -6.94 17.96
CA LEU A 60 -36.60 -7.19 17.53
C LEU A 60 -37.51 -6.04 17.92
N SER A 61 -37.34 -5.50 19.13
CA SER A 61 -38.07 -4.32 19.61
C SER A 61 -37.85 -3.12 18.70
N MET A 62 -36.61 -2.93 18.24
CA MET A 62 -36.26 -1.86 17.30
C MET A 62 -36.87 -2.10 15.91
N ALA A 63 -36.72 -3.31 15.38
CA ALA A 63 -37.27 -3.69 14.09
C ALA A 63 -38.79 -3.51 14.05
N HIS A 64 -39.48 -3.86 15.14
CA HIS A 64 -40.92 -3.65 15.32
C HIS A 64 -41.30 -2.17 15.18
N ARG A 65 -40.60 -1.26 15.87
CA ARG A 65 -40.84 0.20 15.77
C ARG A 65 -40.61 0.75 14.37
N GLN A 66 -39.72 0.12 13.59
CA GLN A 66 -39.42 0.48 12.21
C GLN A 66 -40.32 -0.23 11.18
N GLY A 67 -41.27 -1.05 11.63
CA GLY A 67 -42.19 -1.79 10.76
C GLY A 67 -41.53 -2.94 9.98
N TYR A 68 -40.48 -3.55 10.51
CA TYR A 68 -39.76 -4.68 9.91
C TYR A 68 -39.28 -4.42 8.47
N ARG A 69 -38.77 -3.21 8.19
CA ARG A 69 -38.30 -2.83 6.85
C ARG A 69 -37.28 -3.83 6.29
N GLY A 70 -37.51 -4.28 5.06
CA GLY A 70 -36.65 -5.24 4.36
C GLY A 70 -36.85 -6.70 4.77
N CYS A 71 -37.74 -6.98 5.74
CA CYS A 71 -38.08 -8.34 6.13
C CYS A 71 -39.20 -8.90 5.24
N VAL A 72 -38.93 -10.03 4.59
CA VAL A 72 -39.90 -10.79 3.78
C VAL A 72 -40.25 -12.14 4.40
N TYR A 73 -39.42 -12.64 5.33
CA TYR A 73 -39.60 -13.95 5.95
C TYR A 73 -39.56 -13.86 7.48
N PHE A 74 -40.62 -14.33 8.14
CA PHE A 74 -40.80 -14.26 9.59
C PHE A 74 -40.62 -15.64 10.28
N GLY A 75 -40.24 -16.68 9.56
CA GLY A 75 -40.24 -18.05 10.11
C GLY A 75 -41.60 -18.73 9.99
N GLU A 76 -41.73 -19.83 10.72
CA GLU A 76 -42.94 -20.66 10.75
C GLU A 76 -43.92 -20.12 11.80
N LYS A 77 -45.22 -20.19 11.49
CA LYS A 77 -46.28 -19.75 12.41
C LYS A 77 -46.55 -20.84 13.44
N ASP A 78 -46.67 -20.46 14.72
CA ASP A 78 -47.16 -21.37 15.75
C ASP A 78 -48.66 -21.67 15.48
N THR A 79 -49.02 -22.96 15.49
CA THR A 79 -50.39 -23.41 15.23
C THR A 79 -51.32 -23.22 16.42
N GLU A 80 -50.77 -23.07 17.63
CA GLU A 80 -51.53 -22.98 18.88
C GLU A 80 -51.77 -21.53 19.32
N GLU A 81 -50.86 -20.61 18.98
CA GLU A 81 -50.88 -19.22 19.44
C GLU A 81 -50.83 -18.25 18.25
N ASP A 82 -51.89 -17.47 18.07
CA ASP A 82 -51.95 -16.49 16.99
C ASP A 82 -50.92 -15.35 17.19
N GLY A 83 -50.33 -14.87 16.11
CA GLY A 83 -49.27 -13.85 16.14
C GLY A 83 -47.88 -14.34 16.59
N VAL A 84 -47.75 -15.60 17.03
CA VAL A 84 -46.47 -16.21 17.43
C VAL A 84 -45.81 -16.93 16.25
N TYR A 85 -44.51 -16.73 16.13
CA TYR A 85 -43.65 -17.34 15.14
C TYR A 85 -42.44 -17.98 15.81
N TYR A 86 -41.86 -18.98 15.14
CA TYR A 86 -40.58 -19.54 15.53
C TYR A 86 -39.63 -19.61 14.34
N LEU A 87 -38.38 -19.27 14.61
CA LEU A 87 -37.26 -19.43 13.70
C LEU A 87 -36.43 -20.59 14.19
N VAL A 88 -35.97 -21.40 13.24
CA VAL A 88 -34.92 -22.35 13.54
C VAL A 88 -33.68 -21.99 12.75
N VAL A 89 -32.58 -21.95 13.47
CA VAL A 89 -31.32 -21.42 13.00
C VAL A 89 -30.28 -22.52 13.10
N SER A 90 -29.70 -22.81 11.95
CA SER A 90 -28.52 -23.65 11.76
C SER A 90 -27.56 -22.89 10.84
N LYS A 91 -26.42 -23.51 10.53
CA LYS A 91 -25.32 -22.92 9.76
C LYS A 91 -25.74 -22.25 8.44
N ASP A 92 -26.83 -22.72 7.81
CA ASP A 92 -27.33 -22.24 6.50
C ASP A 92 -28.63 -21.40 6.60
N SER A 93 -29.07 -21.03 7.80
CA SER A 93 -30.39 -20.41 8.02
C SER A 93 -30.45 -18.89 7.87
N PHE A 94 -29.30 -18.23 7.62
CA PHE A 94 -29.22 -16.79 7.35
C PHE A 94 -29.58 -16.51 5.88
N THR A 95 -30.88 -16.46 5.60
CA THR A 95 -31.42 -16.03 4.30
C THR A 95 -31.63 -14.52 4.28
N GLU A 96 -31.25 -13.88 3.19
CA GLU A 96 -31.45 -12.43 3.00
C GLU A 96 -32.94 -12.06 3.13
N GLY A 97 -33.25 -10.99 3.87
CA GLY A 97 -34.63 -10.59 4.17
C GLY A 97 -35.37 -11.44 5.21
N SER A 98 -34.70 -12.36 5.91
CA SER A 98 -35.26 -13.01 7.11
C SER A 98 -35.26 -12.06 8.32
N VAL A 99 -36.30 -12.14 9.16
CA VAL A 99 -36.37 -11.43 10.45
C VAL A 99 -35.21 -11.82 11.37
N LEU A 100 -34.60 -13.00 11.15
CA LEU A 100 -33.39 -13.42 11.85
C LEU A 100 -32.23 -12.43 11.66
N ASN A 101 -32.07 -11.85 10.45
CA ASN A 101 -31.04 -10.84 10.19
C ASN A 101 -31.28 -9.55 10.97
N LEU A 102 -32.55 -9.26 11.28
CA LEU A 102 -32.92 -8.12 12.11
C LEU A 102 -32.72 -8.44 13.59
N MET A 103 -33.01 -9.66 14.06
CA MET A 103 -32.85 -10.06 15.47
C MET A 103 -31.38 -10.26 15.86
N LEU A 104 -30.59 -10.91 15.01
CA LEU A 104 -29.20 -11.26 15.25
C LEU A 104 -28.32 -10.78 14.08
N PRO A 105 -28.25 -9.46 13.84
CA PRO A 105 -27.35 -8.92 12.85
C PRO A 105 -25.91 -9.29 13.20
N PHE A 106 -25.04 -9.33 12.19
CA PHE A 106 -23.62 -9.60 12.42
C PHE A 106 -23.06 -8.67 13.52
N GLY A 107 -22.23 -9.21 14.41
CA GLY A 107 -21.66 -8.51 15.56
C GLY A 107 -22.59 -8.35 16.78
N SER A 108 -23.85 -8.82 16.73
CA SER A 108 -24.78 -8.73 17.88
C SER A 108 -24.39 -9.64 19.05
N ILE A 109 -23.80 -10.81 18.73
CA ILE A 109 -23.30 -11.82 19.66
C ILE A 109 -22.03 -12.44 19.05
N ASP A 110 -21.34 -13.28 19.83
CA ASP A 110 -20.17 -14.02 19.34
C ASP A 110 -20.51 -14.84 18.08
N ASN A 111 -19.67 -14.74 17.05
CA ASN A 111 -19.98 -15.36 15.75
C ASN A 111 -19.85 -16.90 15.78
N THR A 112 -19.09 -17.48 16.72
CA THR A 112 -19.05 -18.93 16.93
C THR A 112 -20.38 -19.44 17.45
N VAL A 113 -21.03 -18.70 18.36
CA VAL A 113 -22.39 -19.00 18.83
C VAL A 113 -23.41 -18.72 17.73
N ARG A 114 -23.29 -17.57 17.05
CA ARG A 114 -24.22 -17.12 16.00
C ARG A 114 -24.30 -18.07 14.80
N MET A 115 -23.16 -18.61 14.35
CA MET A 115 -23.05 -19.42 13.13
C MET A 115 -22.71 -20.90 13.39
N GLY A 116 -22.06 -21.21 14.52
CA GLY A 116 -21.66 -22.57 14.91
C GLY A 116 -22.64 -23.27 15.84
N GLY A 117 -23.54 -22.52 16.49
CA GLY A 117 -24.65 -23.09 17.25
C GLY A 117 -25.86 -23.43 16.38
N GLN A 118 -26.73 -24.27 16.90
CA GLN A 118 -28.08 -24.48 16.40
C GLN A 118 -29.07 -24.02 17.46
N TYR A 119 -30.04 -23.20 17.08
CA TYR A 119 -30.96 -22.59 18.04
C TYR A 119 -32.35 -22.35 17.47
N ILE A 120 -33.33 -22.29 18.36
CA ILE A 120 -34.73 -21.96 18.03
C ILE A 120 -35.08 -20.67 18.76
N ILE A 121 -35.60 -19.67 18.03
CA ILE A 121 -36.07 -18.41 18.59
C ILE A 121 -37.57 -18.33 18.37
N ARG A 122 -38.32 -18.35 19.46
CA ARG A 122 -39.77 -18.18 19.48
C ARG A 122 -40.11 -16.76 19.88
N TYR A 123 -41.00 -16.09 19.14
CA TYR A 123 -41.31 -14.69 19.37
C TYR A 123 -42.71 -14.31 18.89
N HIS A 124 -43.27 -13.26 19.45
CA HIS A 124 -44.53 -12.67 19.07
C HIS A 124 -44.30 -11.47 18.14
N LYS A 125 -44.84 -11.56 16.92
CA LYS A 125 -44.59 -10.60 15.84
C LYS A 125 -45.23 -9.24 16.10
N ASP A 126 -46.49 -9.21 16.56
CA ASP A 126 -47.24 -7.95 16.67
C ASP A 126 -46.81 -7.11 17.87
N SER A 127 -46.06 -7.68 18.82
CA SER A 127 -45.51 -6.98 19.98
C SER A 127 -43.99 -6.84 19.95
N GLY A 128 -43.30 -7.49 18.99
CA GLY A 128 -41.84 -7.49 18.92
C GLY A 128 -41.16 -8.15 20.12
N THR A 129 -41.73 -9.25 20.63
CA THR A 129 -41.35 -9.86 21.92
C THR A 129 -40.82 -11.28 21.73
N VAL A 130 -39.60 -11.56 22.14
CA VAL A 130 -39.01 -12.89 22.21
C VAL A 130 -39.58 -13.63 23.43
N LEU A 131 -40.02 -14.85 23.21
CA LEU A 131 -40.68 -15.68 24.22
C LEU A 131 -39.73 -16.74 24.77
N ASP A 132 -39.04 -17.47 23.89
CA ASP A 132 -38.18 -18.58 24.26
C ASP A 132 -37.01 -18.71 23.28
N VAL A 133 -35.82 -19.04 23.80
CA VAL A 133 -34.65 -19.43 23.02
C VAL A 133 -34.14 -20.77 23.50
N PHE A 134 -33.94 -21.69 22.56
CA PHE A 134 -33.28 -22.98 22.79
C PHE A 134 -31.95 -22.99 22.06
N TYR A 135 -30.89 -23.53 22.66
CA TYR A 135 -29.54 -23.58 22.07
C TYR A 135 -28.88 -24.95 22.23
N CYS A 136 -28.20 -25.43 21.19
CA CYS A 136 -27.26 -26.55 21.27
C CYS A 136 -26.07 -26.34 20.31
N GLU A 137 -24.91 -26.91 20.62
CA GLU A 137 -23.75 -26.87 19.73
C GLU A 137 -23.88 -27.85 18.55
N SER A 138 -23.28 -27.55 17.39
CA SER A 138 -23.27 -28.43 16.22
C SER A 138 -22.22 -29.55 16.35
N ASP A 139 -22.36 -30.47 17.31
CA ASP A 139 -21.37 -31.51 17.61
C ASP A 139 -21.54 -32.83 16.81
N GLY A 140 -22.52 -32.86 15.89
CA GLY A 140 -22.84 -34.02 15.07
C GLY A 140 -23.59 -35.15 15.80
N ARG A 141 -23.80 -35.06 17.12
CA ARG A 141 -24.62 -36.02 17.89
C ARG A 141 -26.11 -35.73 17.74
N TYR A 142 -26.45 -34.47 17.49
CA TYR A 142 -27.83 -34.04 17.33
C TYR A 142 -27.97 -32.87 16.34
N PRO A 143 -28.47 -33.12 15.12
CA PRO A 143 -28.77 -32.06 14.17
C PRO A 143 -30.25 -31.63 14.26
N LEU A 144 -30.49 -30.33 14.50
CA LEU A 144 -31.78 -29.65 14.33
C LEU A 144 -32.13 -29.50 12.83
N THR A 145 -32.18 -30.60 12.07
CA THR A 145 -32.37 -30.61 10.61
C THR A 145 -33.80 -30.92 10.14
N ASN A 146 -34.72 -31.33 11.02
CA ASN A 146 -36.10 -31.69 10.65
C ASN A 146 -37.14 -31.11 11.64
N LEU A 147 -37.59 -29.88 11.39
CA LEU A 147 -37.70 -28.85 12.45
C LEU A 147 -39.08 -28.57 13.08
N SER A 148 -40.18 -29.07 12.53
CA SER A 148 -41.53 -28.81 13.11
C SER A 148 -41.83 -29.69 14.32
N ASN A 149 -41.31 -30.93 14.32
CA ASN A 149 -41.56 -31.89 15.40
C ASN A 149 -40.76 -31.55 16.67
N TYR A 150 -39.53 -31.07 16.51
CA TYR A 150 -38.65 -30.76 17.64
C TYR A 150 -39.04 -29.49 18.38
N TYR A 151 -39.56 -28.48 17.68
CA TYR A 151 -40.11 -27.29 18.32
C TYR A 151 -41.21 -27.66 19.32
N THR A 152 -42.19 -28.47 18.89
CA THR A 152 -43.31 -28.89 19.74
C THR A 152 -42.84 -29.71 20.95
N GLU A 153 -41.87 -30.61 20.74
CA GLU A 153 -41.30 -31.42 21.80
C GLU A 153 -40.54 -30.59 22.85
N LEU A 154 -39.65 -29.69 22.39
CA LEU A 154 -38.88 -28.80 23.26
C LEU A 154 -39.79 -27.81 24.00
N LYS A 155 -40.80 -27.26 23.33
CA LYS A 155 -41.84 -26.41 23.95
C LYS A 155 -42.53 -27.13 25.12
N SER A 156 -42.84 -28.43 24.98
CA SER A 156 -43.50 -29.23 26.03
C SER A 156 -42.57 -29.61 27.20
N LYS A 157 -41.25 -29.61 26.99
CA LYS A 157 -40.24 -30.07 27.96
C LYS A 157 -39.41 -28.94 28.57
N LYS A 158 -39.71 -27.68 28.24
CA LYS A 158 -38.92 -26.49 28.64
C LYS A 158 -38.74 -26.34 30.16
N ASP A 159 -39.69 -26.84 30.96
CA ASP A 159 -39.68 -26.72 32.42
C ASP A 159 -38.97 -27.92 33.13
N ASP A 160 -38.42 -28.88 32.37
CA ASP A 160 -37.74 -30.07 32.89
C ASP A 160 -36.24 -30.07 32.55
N ASP A 161 -35.43 -29.62 33.51
CA ASP A 161 -33.98 -29.47 33.36
C ASP A 161 -33.25 -30.82 33.21
N ASP A 162 -33.78 -31.91 33.78
CA ASP A 162 -33.18 -33.25 33.66
C ASP A 162 -33.42 -33.86 32.27
N LEU A 163 -34.55 -33.54 31.63
CA LEU A 163 -34.83 -33.90 30.24
C LEU A 163 -33.99 -33.09 29.24
N LEU A 164 -33.70 -31.82 29.52
CA LEU A 164 -32.83 -30.99 28.66
C LEU A 164 -31.35 -31.36 28.76
N LYS A 165 -30.89 -31.87 29.92
CA LYS A 165 -29.53 -32.43 30.11
C LYS A 165 -29.31 -33.77 29.41
N ASN A 166 -30.39 -34.52 29.20
CA ASN A 166 -30.37 -35.86 28.59
C ASN A 166 -31.32 -35.92 27.40
N TYR A 167 -31.31 -34.88 26.58
CA TYR A 167 -32.14 -34.83 25.40
C TYR A 167 -31.67 -35.88 24.38
N VAL A 168 -32.46 -36.11 23.33
CA VAL A 168 -32.28 -37.20 22.35
C VAL A 168 -30.80 -37.46 22.02
N ASN A 169 -30.39 -38.73 22.03
CA ASN A 169 -28.98 -39.18 21.87
C ASN A 169 -27.98 -38.68 22.93
N ASN A 170 -28.44 -38.34 24.14
CA ASN A 170 -27.62 -37.77 25.23
C ASN A 170 -27.03 -36.38 24.90
N SER A 171 -27.73 -35.61 24.07
CA SER A 171 -27.36 -34.22 23.81
C SER A 171 -27.90 -33.30 24.89
N VAL A 172 -27.19 -32.20 25.13
CA VAL A 172 -27.58 -31.16 26.08
C VAL A 172 -28.18 -30.01 25.31
N VAL A 173 -29.33 -29.49 25.76
CA VAL A 173 -29.99 -28.32 25.17
C VAL A 173 -30.13 -27.24 26.23
N GLY A 174 -29.62 -26.04 25.96
CA GLY A 174 -29.86 -24.86 26.78
C GLY A 174 -31.21 -24.24 26.48
N TRP A 175 -31.82 -23.59 27.47
CA TRP A 175 -33.09 -22.89 27.33
C TRP A 175 -33.12 -21.60 28.16
N TYR A 176 -33.73 -20.57 27.60
CA TYR A 176 -34.04 -19.31 28.29
C TYR A 176 -35.36 -18.74 27.76
N GLY A 177 -36.32 -18.43 28.63
CA GLY A 177 -37.64 -17.93 28.18
C GLY A 177 -38.72 -17.81 29.27
N GLY A 178 -39.98 -17.67 28.84
CA GLY A 178 -41.18 -17.63 29.69
C GLY A 178 -41.45 -16.29 30.41
N ALA A 179 -42.38 -16.30 31.38
CA ALA A 179 -42.71 -15.12 32.21
C ALA A 179 -41.50 -14.58 32.99
N GLU A 180 -40.52 -15.44 33.25
CA GLU A 180 -39.23 -15.08 33.84
C GLU A 180 -38.27 -14.46 32.80
N GLY A 181 -38.37 -14.77 31.51
CA GLY A 181 -37.45 -14.28 30.48
C GLY A 181 -37.41 -12.76 30.33
N ILE A 182 -38.56 -12.09 30.12
CA ILE A 182 -38.62 -10.62 30.03
C ILE A 182 -38.87 -9.96 31.39
N GLY A 183 -39.66 -10.60 32.26
CA GLY A 183 -40.05 -10.03 33.55
C GLY A 183 -38.91 -9.99 34.57
N SER A 184 -37.89 -10.86 34.45
CA SER A 184 -36.74 -10.88 35.37
C SER A 184 -35.52 -10.10 34.89
N LEU A 185 -35.45 -9.75 33.59
CA LEU A 185 -34.32 -9.01 33.05
C LEU A 185 -34.39 -7.54 33.47
N ALA A 186 -33.30 -7.06 34.06
CA ALA A 186 -33.15 -5.64 34.36
C ALA A 186 -33.15 -4.84 33.05
N HIS A 187 -33.82 -3.68 33.09
CA HIS A 187 -33.76 -2.71 32.00
C HIS A 187 -32.49 -1.86 32.16
N GLY A 188 -31.71 -1.76 31.09
CA GLY A 188 -30.59 -0.84 31.00
C GLY A 188 -31.04 0.56 30.63
N GLU A 189 -30.13 1.52 30.72
CA GLU A 189 -30.36 2.85 30.14
C GLU A 189 -30.32 2.78 28.60
N ASP A 190 -31.02 3.73 27.96
CA ASP A 190 -30.95 3.86 26.52
C ASP A 190 -29.56 4.35 26.09
N LEU A 191 -28.96 3.63 25.15
CA LEU A 191 -27.67 3.89 24.55
C LEU A 191 -27.78 4.97 23.47
N THR A 192 -26.79 5.84 23.45
CA THR A 192 -26.58 6.89 22.44
C THR A 192 -25.72 6.37 21.29
N GLU A 193 -25.93 6.93 20.09
CA GLU A 193 -25.16 6.58 18.89
C GLU A 193 -23.67 6.92 19.06
N PRO A 194 -22.75 5.95 18.92
CA PRO A 194 -21.32 6.23 18.92
C PRO A 194 -20.93 7.04 17.69
N ALA A 195 -19.98 7.97 17.84
CA ALA A 195 -19.39 8.68 16.71
C ALA A 195 -18.27 7.85 16.09
N ILE A 196 -18.19 7.87 14.76
CA ILE A 196 -17.15 7.19 13.98
C ILE A 196 -16.55 8.14 12.95
N GLU A 197 -15.23 8.09 12.83
CA GLU A 197 -14.44 8.76 11.81
C GLU A 197 -13.43 7.75 11.25
N VAL A 198 -13.22 7.74 9.94
CA VAL A 198 -12.18 6.93 9.31
C VAL A 198 -11.16 7.86 8.68
N VAL A 199 -9.92 7.76 9.13
CA VAL A 199 -8.83 8.62 8.68
C VAL A 199 -8.00 7.83 7.68
N ASN A 200 -8.18 8.13 6.39
CA ASN A 200 -7.46 7.52 5.28
C ASN A 200 -6.30 8.43 4.81
N ALA A 201 -5.25 8.50 5.63
CA ALA A 201 -4.10 9.40 5.42
C ALA A 201 -2.78 8.61 5.40
N GLU A 202 -1.69 9.16 5.97
CA GLU A 202 -0.38 8.48 6.06
C GLU A 202 -0.44 7.18 6.86
N THR A 203 -1.42 7.08 7.75
CA THR A 203 -1.87 5.87 8.43
C THR A 203 -3.36 5.71 8.19
N LEU A 204 -3.85 4.49 7.94
CA LEU A 204 -5.27 4.18 7.89
C LEU A 204 -5.74 3.68 9.26
N TYR A 205 -6.69 4.39 9.86
CA TYR A 205 -7.29 3.98 11.12
C TYR A 205 -8.73 4.44 11.28
N VAL A 206 -9.43 3.77 12.18
CA VAL A 206 -10.79 4.13 12.60
C VAL A 206 -10.72 4.77 13.98
N ARG A 207 -11.35 5.94 14.12
CA ARG A 207 -11.54 6.63 15.38
C ARG A 207 -13.00 6.48 15.80
N VAL A 208 -13.20 5.92 16.98
CA VAL A 208 -14.53 5.73 17.59
C VAL A 208 -14.59 6.52 18.88
N LEU A 209 -15.62 7.35 19.02
CA LEU A 209 -15.91 8.07 20.26
C LEU A 209 -17.25 7.62 20.80
N ASP A 210 -17.22 7.06 22.00
CA ASP A 210 -18.38 6.54 22.70
C ASP A 210 -18.68 7.40 23.93
N SER A 211 -19.85 8.05 23.93
CA SER A 211 -20.34 8.88 25.04
C SER A 211 -21.15 8.09 26.08
N ASN A 212 -21.41 6.81 25.82
CA ASN A 212 -22.14 5.97 26.76
C ASN A 212 -21.28 5.68 28.00
N THR A 213 -21.90 5.67 29.18
CA THR A 213 -21.22 5.25 30.41
C THR A 213 -21.28 3.73 30.49
N PRO A 214 -20.13 3.02 30.51
CA PRO A 214 -20.15 1.56 30.53
C PRO A 214 -20.83 1.01 31.79
N ALA A 215 -21.94 0.30 31.60
CA ALA A 215 -22.63 -0.44 32.64
C ALA A 215 -22.36 -1.94 32.52
N GLU A 216 -22.80 -2.72 33.51
CA GLU A 216 -22.78 -4.18 33.44
C GLU A 216 -23.46 -4.70 32.16
N GLY A 217 -22.78 -5.59 31.43
CA GLY A 217 -23.22 -6.12 30.15
C GLY A 217 -23.01 -5.21 28.94
N TYR A 218 -22.46 -3.99 29.09
CA TYR A 218 -22.21 -3.09 27.98
C TYR A 218 -21.18 -3.64 26.98
N SER A 219 -21.46 -3.50 25.69
CA SER A 219 -20.57 -3.93 24.62
C SER A 219 -20.52 -2.89 23.51
N LEU A 220 -19.31 -2.65 23.01
CA LEU A 220 -19.02 -1.77 21.89
C LEU A 220 -18.21 -2.54 20.85
N THR A 221 -18.71 -2.64 19.63
CA THR A 221 -18.09 -3.44 18.57
C THR A 221 -18.04 -2.67 17.26
N LEU A 222 -16.85 -2.58 16.66
CA LEU A 222 -16.67 -2.11 15.30
C LEU A 222 -16.94 -3.25 14.32
N ILE A 223 -17.76 -3.01 13.30
CA ILE A 223 -18.02 -3.93 12.20
C ILE A 223 -17.41 -3.36 10.93
N ILE A 224 -16.63 -4.19 10.25
CA ILE A 224 -15.98 -3.92 8.98
C ILE A 224 -16.58 -4.86 7.94
N GLU A 225 -17.25 -4.31 6.93
CA GLU A 225 -17.82 -5.07 5.82
C GLU A 225 -16.97 -4.86 4.57
N GLY A 226 -16.45 -5.96 4.05
CA GLY A 226 -15.86 -6.05 2.71
C GLY A 226 -16.79 -6.79 1.75
N ARG A 227 -16.31 -7.05 0.54
CA ARG A 227 -17.03 -7.77 -0.52
C ARG A 227 -17.25 -9.24 -0.18
N ASN A 228 -16.23 -9.87 0.42
CA ASN A 228 -16.22 -11.31 0.68
C ASN A 228 -16.78 -11.69 2.05
N GLY A 229 -17.03 -10.70 2.92
CA GLY A 229 -17.58 -10.96 4.24
C GLY A 229 -17.50 -9.77 5.19
N GLN A 230 -17.82 -10.04 6.46
CA GLN A 230 -17.80 -9.06 7.54
C GLN A 230 -16.89 -9.54 8.66
N VAL A 231 -16.27 -8.59 9.34
CA VAL A 231 -15.39 -8.79 10.48
C VAL A 231 -15.87 -7.91 11.64
N SER A 232 -15.82 -8.44 12.85
CA SER A 232 -16.17 -7.73 14.09
C SER A 232 -14.93 -7.52 14.96
N VAL A 233 -14.69 -6.28 15.36
CA VAL A 233 -13.60 -5.88 16.26
C VAL A 233 -14.22 -5.34 17.55
N PRO A 234 -14.31 -6.15 18.61
CA PRO A 234 -14.85 -5.71 19.89
C PRO A 234 -13.90 -4.76 20.61
N LEU A 235 -14.39 -3.54 20.85
CA LEU A 235 -13.67 -2.43 21.49
C LEU A 235 -13.90 -2.42 23.01
N TYR A 236 -15.09 -2.83 23.45
CA TYR A 236 -15.45 -2.99 24.85
C TYR A 236 -16.40 -4.18 25.04
N GLY A 237 -16.33 -4.86 26.20
CA GLY A 237 -17.21 -5.99 26.53
C GLY A 237 -16.99 -7.24 25.65
N GLY A 238 -15.78 -7.38 25.10
CA GLY A 238 -15.33 -8.58 24.37
C GLY A 238 -14.61 -9.58 25.27
N SER A 239 -14.37 -10.79 24.75
CA SER A 239 -13.59 -11.80 25.47
C SER A 239 -12.09 -11.48 25.39
N GLY A 240 -11.33 -11.74 26.46
CA GLY A 240 -9.89 -11.44 26.52
C GLY A 240 -9.02 -12.26 25.54
N SER A 241 -9.61 -13.22 24.82
CA SER A 241 -8.91 -14.18 23.94
C SER A 241 -9.00 -13.84 22.45
N GLU A 242 -9.74 -12.80 22.06
CA GLU A 242 -9.90 -12.40 20.66
C GLU A 242 -8.61 -11.77 20.10
N ILE A 243 -8.17 -12.23 18.93
CA ILE A 243 -7.09 -11.59 18.19
C ILE A 243 -7.65 -10.32 17.55
N LYS A 244 -7.04 -9.17 17.84
CA LYS A 244 -7.50 -7.84 17.41
C LYS A 244 -6.38 -7.10 16.69
N PRO A 245 -6.72 -6.17 15.77
CA PRO A 245 -5.75 -5.20 15.28
C PRO A 245 -5.21 -4.35 16.44
N PRO A 246 -4.10 -3.62 16.25
CA PRO A 246 -3.61 -2.67 17.25
C PRO A 246 -4.67 -1.60 17.58
N ILE A 247 -5.00 -1.47 18.86
CA ILE A 247 -5.96 -0.48 19.37
C ILE A 247 -5.27 0.37 20.44
N LEU A 248 -5.40 1.69 20.33
CA LEU A 248 -4.95 2.65 21.34
C LEU A 248 -6.14 3.35 21.99
N PRO A 249 -6.14 3.55 23.32
CA PRO A 249 -7.08 4.46 23.96
C PRO A 249 -6.66 5.91 23.69
N GLY A 250 -7.64 6.77 23.39
CA GLY A 250 -7.43 8.21 23.26
C GLY A 250 -7.89 8.97 24.52
N ILE A 251 -8.74 9.98 24.35
CA ILE A 251 -9.49 10.57 25.48
C ILE A 251 -10.50 9.56 26.05
N PRO A 252 -11.07 9.77 27.26
CA PRO A 252 -12.06 8.85 27.81
C PRO A 252 -13.23 8.59 26.83
N GLY A 253 -13.48 7.31 26.54
CA GLY A 253 -14.47 6.88 25.54
C GLY A 253 -13.97 6.81 24.09
N GLU A 254 -12.70 7.14 23.83
CA GLU A 254 -12.11 7.12 22.49
C GLU A 254 -11.25 5.89 22.24
N TYR A 255 -11.47 5.26 21.08
CA TYR A 255 -10.74 4.10 20.58
C TYR A 255 -10.17 4.40 19.20
N LEU A 256 -8.88 4.15 19.03
CA LEU A 256 -8.16 4.31 17.77
C LEU A 256 -7.72 2.95 17.26
N ILE A 257 -8.31 2.48 16.16
CA ILE A 257 -8.11 1.14 15.61
C ILE A 257 -7.28 1.23 14.35
N LEU A 258 -6.08 0.66 14.37
CA LEU A 258 -5.18 0.66 13.20
C LEU A 258 -5.61 -0.36 12.15
N LEU A 259 -5.56 0.03 10.87
CA LEU A 259 -5.82 -0.85 9.74
C LEU A 259 -4.67 -0.93 8.73
N ASP A 260 -3.89 0.14 8.54
CA ASP A 260 -2.73 0.11 7.64
C ASP A 260 -1.67 1.14 8.06
N ASP A 261 -0.44 0.67 8.26
CA ASP A 261 0.74 1.48 8.54
C ASP A 261 1.97 0.87 7.85
N ILE A 262 2.65 1.66 7.03
CA ILE A 262 3.82 1.24 6.25
C ILE A 262 5.14 1.40 7.00
N THR A 263 5.12 2.09 8.15
CA THR A 263 6.31 2.44 8.94
C THR A 263 6.82 1.28 9.80
N THR A 264 5.93 0.36 10.17
CA THR A 264 6.23 -0.73 11.12
C THR A 264 5.81 -2.08 10.53
N SER A 265 6.67 -3.10 10.66
CA SER A 265 6.35 -4.46 10.23
C SER A 265 5.18 -5.05 11.05
N GLY A 266 4.31 -5.83 10.41
CA GLY A 266 3.14 -6.44 11.05
C GLY A 266 1.93 -5.51 11.15
N ARG A 267 2.05 -4.26 10.68
CA ARG A 267 0.97 -3.26 10.74
C ARG A 267 0.39 -2.89 9.37
N ARG A 268 0.87 -3.50 8.30
CA ARG A 268 0.25 -3.34 6.98
C ARG A 268 -1.11 -4.03 6.95
N PHE A 269 -2.04 -3.52 6.16
CA PHE A 269 -3.40 -4.06 6.06
C PHE A 269 -3.40 -5.54 5.68
N SER A 270 -2.55 -5.96 4.74
CA SER A 270 -2.45 -7.37 4.35
C SER A 270 -2.02 -8.29 5.51
N GLU A 271 -1.14 -7.80 6.39
CA GLU A 271 -0.68 -8.52 7.57
C GLU A 271 -1.77 -8.56 8.65
N ILE A 272 -2.39 -7.41 8.95
CA ILE A 272 -3.52 -7.31 9.90
C ILE A 272 -4.69 -8.18 9.43
N ASN A 273 -5.02 -8.14 8.14
CA ASN A 273 -6.08 -8.96 7.58
C ASN A 273 -5.78 -10.46 7.72
N SER A 274 -4.54 -10.87 7.46
CA SER A 274 -4.16 -12.28 7.61
C SER A 274 -4.18 -12.76 9.07
N THR A 275 -3.76 -11.90 10.01
CA THR A 275 -3.55 -12.28 11.42
C THR A 275 -4.78 -12.06 12.29
N CYS A 276 -5.48 -10.95 12.11
CA CYS A 276 -6.61 -10.54 12.93
C CYS A 276 -7.96 -10.88 12.28
N PHE A 277 -8.02 -10.91 10.94
CA PHE A 277 -9.29 -11.03 10.21
C PHE A 277 -9.41 -12.33 9.41
N ALA A 278 -8.50 -13.28 9.62
CA ALA A 278 -8.48 -14.58 8.93
C ALA A 278 -8.57 -14.47 7.39
N SER A 279 -8.03 -13.38 6.81
CA SER A 279 -8.10 -13.07 5.38
C SER A 279 -9.52 -12.95 4.81
N VAL A 280 -10.51 -12.60 5.63
CA VAL A 280 -11.90 -12.38 5.20
C VAL A 280 -12.02 -11.18 4.27
N LEU A 281 -11.21 -10.14 4.48
CA LEU A 281 -11.22 -8.94 3.66
C LEU A 281 -10.25 -9.09 2.46
N THR A 282 -10.50 -8.35 1.38
CA THR A 282 -9.64 -8.28 0.21
C THR A 282 -8.81 -6.99 0.24
N PRO A 283 -7.46 -7.07 0.25
CA PRO A 283 -6.62 -5.89 0.16
C PRO A 283 -6.90 -5.08 -1.12
N GLY A 284 -7.12 -3.78 -0.97
CA GLY A 284 -7.46 -2.88 -2.07
C GLY A 284 -8.97 -2.71 -2.31
N GLU A 285 -9.82 -3.43 -1.57
CA GLU A 285 -11.27 -3.24 -1.67
C GLU A 285 -11.78 -2.03 -0.89
N ASN A 286 -13.00 -1.58 -1.23
CA ASN A 286 -13.75 -0.60 -0.44
C ASN A 286 -14.44 -1.29 0.74
N LEU A 287 -14.20 -0.76 1.94
CA LEU A 287 -14.70 -1.26 3.20
C LEU A 287 -15.76 -0.32 3.77
N LYS A 288 -16.82 -0.88 4.34
CA LYS A 288 -17.82 -0.12 5.11
C LYS A 288 -17.63 -0.36 6.60
N PHE A 289 -17.68 0.71 7.38
CA PHE A 289 -17.47 0.71 8.82
C PHE A 289 -18.74 1.16 9.54
N ARG A 290 -19.12 0.44 10.59
CA ARG A 290 -20.19 0.83 11.52
C ARG A 290 -19.84 0.36 12.93
N VAL A 291 -20.18 1.15 13.93
CA VAL A 291 -20.02 0.77 15.34
C VAL A 291 -21.40 0.43 15.90
N VAL A 292 -21.43 -0.62 16.71
CA VAL A 292 -22.64 -1.09 17.40
C VAL A 292 -22.38 -1.00 18.90
N ALA A 293 -23.24 -0.26 19.60
CA ALA A 293 -23.32 -0.25 21.06
C ALA A 293 -24.57 -1.02 21.48
N SER A 294 -24.40 -1.98 22.39
CA SER A 294 -25.49 -2.82 22.90
C SER A 294 -25.25 -3.25 24.34
N ASN A 295 -26.28 -3.82 24.97
CA ASN A 295 -26.14 -4.51 26.26
C ASN A 295 -26.45 -6.00 26.08
N LYS A 296 -25.56 -6.85 26.58
CA LYS A 296 -25.64 -8.33 26.51
C LYS A 296 -26.32 -8.96 27.72
N GLU A 297 -26.57 -8.20 28.78
CA GLU A 297 -27.14 -8.71 30.05
C GLU A 297 -28.46 -8.06 30.45
N LYS A 298 -28.76 -6.86 29.91
CA LYS A 298 -29.93 -6.05 30.22
C LYS A 298 -30.69 -5.68 28.94
N LEU A 299 -32.00 -5.48 29.08
CA LEU A 299 -32.84 -5.01 27.97
C LEU A 299 -32.60 -3.52 27.75
N SER A 300 -32.19 -3.13 26.54
CA SER A 300 -31.92 -1.75 26.14
C SER A 300 -32.08 -1.60 24.63
N ASN A 301 -32.07 -0.39 24.09
CA ASN A 301 -31.95 -0.20 22.66
C ASN A 301 -30.56 -0.63 22.16
N VAL A 302 -30.43 -0.81 20.84
CA VAL A 302 -29.15 -0.98 20.16
C VAL A 302 -28.83 0.32 19.43
N ALA A 303 -27.66 0.91 19.66
CA ALA A 303 -27.28 2.14 19.00
C ALA A 303 -26.25 1.87 17.90
N TYR A 304 -26.50 2.42 16.71
CA TYR A 304 -25.62 2.29 15.55
C TYR A 304 -24.99 3.63 15.23
N SER A 305 -23.70 3.64 14.94
CA SER A 305 -23.07 4.80 14.32
C SER A 305 -23.57 4.98 12.88
N LYS A 306 -23.23 6.12 12.29
CA LYS A 306 -23.26 6.27 10.82
C LYS A 306 -22.37 5.22 10.15
N THR A 307 -22.69 4.89 8.90
CA THR A 307 -21.80 4.06 8.06
C THR A 307 -20.83 4.96 7.30
N VAL A 308 -19.53 4.65 7.40
CA VAL A 308 -18.46 5.34 6.66
C VAL A 308 -17.82 4.34 5.70
N THR A 309 -17.43 4.78 4.51
CA THR A 309 -16.77 3.93 3.50
C THR A 309 -15.41 4.52 3.15
N THR A 310 -14.39 3.66 3.04
CA THR A 310 -13.05 4.02 2.55
C THR A 310 -12.44 2.83 1.83
N ASN A 311 -11.38 3.05 1.05
CA ASN A 311 -10.57 1.96 0.52
C ASN A 311 -9.58 1.45 1.59
N SER A 312 -9.29 0.14 1.54
CA SER A 312 -8.39 -0.54 2.49
C SER A 312 -6.90 -0.26 2.28
N LEU A 313 -6.48 0.11 1.07
CA LEU A 313 -5.07 0.38 0.74
C LEU A 313 -4.82 1.74 0.07
N TYR A 314 -5.82 2.26 -0.63
CA TYR A 314 -5.71 3.42 -1.52
C TYR A 314 -6.69 4.53 -1.13
N GLY A 315 -6.86 5.55 -1.97
CA GLY A 315 -7.83 6.63 -1.77
C GLY A 315 -9.28 6.20 -2.01
N ASP A 316 -10.23 6.95 -1.46
CA ASP A 316 -11.66 6.59 -1.44
C ASP A 316 -12.32 6.43 -2.81
N GLN A 317 -11.75 7.03 -3.86
CA GLN A 317 -12.25 6.94 -5.24
C GLN A 317 -11.67 5.74 -6.01
N SER A 318 -11.03 4.80 -5.31
CA SER A 318 -10.48 3.59 -5.92
C SER A 318 -11.59 2.58 -6.24
N THR A 319 -11.36 1.80 -7.29
CA THR A 319 -12.21 0.70 -7.75
C THR A 319 -11.38 -0.57 -7.86
N ASP A 320 -12.01 -1.67 -8.23
CA ASP A 320 -11.39 -2.99 -8.38
C ASP A 320 -10.14 -2.98 -9.29
N ASN A 321 -10.09 -2.13 -10.31
CA ASN A 321 -8.97 -2.07 -11.26
C ASN A 321 -8.20 -0.75 -11.24
N LYS A 322 -8.65 0.24 -10.45
CA LYS A 322 -8.06 1.57 -10.34
C LYS A 322 -7.71 1.91 -8.91
N ALA A 323 -6.44 2.15 -8.66
CA ALA A 323 -5.97 2.73 -7.40
C ALA A 323 -5.88 4.27 -7.50
N VAL A 324 -6.38 4.99 -6.50
CA VAL A 324 -6.21 6.44 -6.37
C VAL A 324 -5.12 6.74 -5.35
N ILE A 325 -4.08 7.44 -5.81
CA ILE A 325 -2.85 7.70 -5.05
C ILE A 325 -2.86 9.15 -4.56
N SER A 326 -3.15 9.32 -3.27
CA SER A 326 -3.29 10.64 -2.62
C SER A 326 -2.17 10.93 -1.62
N ASN A 327 -1.41 9.92 -1.21
CA ASN A 327 -0.34 10.01 -0.22
C ASN A 327 0.72 8.91 -0.45
N ILE A 328 1.83 8.93 0.30
CA ILE A 328 2.93 7.98 0.11
C ILE A 328 2.54 6.55 0.48
N ARG A 329 1.70 6.35 1.51
CA ARG A 329 1.20 5.02 1.87
C ARG A 329 0.47 4.37 0.70
N HIS A 330 -0.42 5.09 0.03
CA HIS A 330 -1.14 4.59 -1.15
C HIS A 330 -0.17 4.18 -2.26
N LEU A 331 0.86 4.98 -2.53
CA LEU A 331 1.89 4.67 -3.53
C LEU A 331 2.64 3.38 -3.18
N GLN A 332 3.11 3.24 -1.94
CA GLN A 332 3.84 2.05 -1.52
C GLN A 332 2.97 0.79 -1.44
N ASN A 333 1.65 0.94 -1.32
CA ASN A 333 0.71 -0.18 -1.36
C ASN A 333 0.49 -0.75 -2.78
N LEU A 334 1.09 -0.17 -3.82
CA LEU A 334 1.15 -0.78 -5.16
C LEU A 334 2.23 -1.87 -5.28
N ASP A 335 3.09 -2.02 -4.27
CA ASP A 335 4.18 -2.99 -4.29
C ASP A 335 3.67 -4.44 -4.23
N GLU A 336 4.32 -5.35 -4.95
CA GLU A 336 3.95 -6.76 -5.01
C GLU A 336 3.95 -7.46 -3.63
N SER A 337 4.77 -6.99 -2.69
CA SER A 337 4.82 -7.54 -1.33
C SER A 337 3.53 -7.28 -0.54
N VAL A 338 2.74 -6.28 -0.94
CA VAL A 338 1.43 -5.97 -0.36
C VAL A 338 0.31 -6.71 -1.09
N LEU A 339 0.36 -6.74 -2.42
CA LEU A 339 -0.65 -7.29 -3.33
C LEU A 339 -0.53 -8.81 -3.58
N LYS A 340 -0.06 -9.58 -2.59
CA LYS A 340 0.36 -10.99 -2.77
C LYS A 340 -0.64 -11.87 -3.55
N THR A 341 -1.94 -11.63 -3.41
CA THR A 341 -3.01 -12.45 -4.01
C THR A 341 -3.95 -11.72 -4.98
N ASP A 342 -4.09 -10.39 -4.93
CA ASP A 342 -5.02 -9.64 -5.79
C ASP A 342 -4.26 -8.90 -6.89
N SER A 343 -4.49 -9.33 -8.13
CA SER A 343 -3.84 -8.85 -9.35
C SER A 343 -4.81 -8.00 -10.20
N SER A 344 -5.79 -7.35 -9.58
CA SER A 344 -6.85 -6.62 -10.29
C SER A 344 -6.47 -5.18 -10.64
N ILE A 345 -5.58 -4.54 -9.87
CA ILE A 345 -5.15 -3.15 -10.09
C ILE A 345 -4.21 -3.06 -11.30
N THR A 346 -4.74 -2.62 -12.43
CA THR A 346 -3.97 -2.36 -13.67
C THR A 346 -3.79 -0.88 -13.94
N PHE A 347 -4.51 -0.01 -13.23
CA PHE A 347 -4.42 1.44 -13.39
C PHE A 347 -4.24 2.12 -12.03
N ALA A 348 -3.37 3.13 -11.96
CA ALA A 348 -3.17 3.97 -10.78
C ALA A 348 -3.15 5.44 -11.21
N GLU A 349 -3.92 6.27 -10.50
CA GLU A 349 -4.02 7.71 -10.76
C GLU A 349 -3.57 8.49 -9.53
N GLN A 350 -2.54 9.31 -9.68
CA GLN A 350 -2.10 10.24 -8.65
C GLN A 350 -2.93 11.53 -8.74
N ASN A 351 -3.57 11.91 -7.63
CA ASN A 351 -4.42 13.11 -7.56
C ASN A 351 -3.87 14.19 -6.62
N ALA A 352 -2.69 13.97 -6.03
CA ALA A 352 -2.04 14.89 -5.10
C ALA A 352 -0.53 14.88 -5.29
N ASN A 353 0.12 15.98 -4.91
CA ASN A 353 1.57 16.00 -4.78
C ASN A 353 2.00 15.21 -3.55
N LEU A 354 3.04 14.38 -3.68
CA LEU A 354 3.54 13.53 -2.63
C LEU A 354 4.95 14.00 -2.24
N SER A 355 5.18 14.32 -0.98
CA SER A 355 6.52 14.60 -0.46
C SER A 355 6.86 13.59 0.63
N TRP A 356 8.04 12.97 0.52
CA TRP A 356 8.52 12.04 1.54
C TRP A 356 8.84 12.76 2.86
N THR A 357 9.37 13.98 2.79
CA THR A 357 9.60 14.79 4.00
C THR A 357 8.28 15.17 4.68
N ASP A 358 7.25 15.55 3.92
CA ASP A 358 5.93 15.82 4.49
C ASP A 358 5.32 14.57 5.12
N PHE A 359 5.45 13.40 4.48
CA PHE A 359 5.05 12.12 5.05
C PHE A 359 5.73 11.91 6.42
N GLN A 360 7.07 12.03 6.46
CA GLN A 360 7.85 11.84 7.68
C GLN A 360 7.48 12.83 8.79
N ALA A 361 7.13 14.07 8.45
CA ALA A 361 6.69 15.07 9.42
C ALA A 361 5.28 14.78 9.95
N ARG A 362 4.36 14.30 9.09
CA ARG A 362 2.97 13.99 9.46
C ARG A 362 2.90 12.78 10.37
N ILE A 363 3.62 11.70 10.05
CA ILE A 363 3.62 10.49 10.88
C ILE A 363 4.14 10.74 12.30
N GLN A 364 4.96 11.77 12.55
CA GLN A 364 5.41 12.11 13.91
C GLN A 364 4.26 12.55 14.83
N ASN A 365 3.15 13.01 14.25
CA ASN A 365 1.94 13.38 14.98
C ASN A 365 0.92 12.23 15.02
N ASP A 366 1.19 11.10 14.36
CA ASP A 366 0.27 9.97 14.38
C ASP A 366 0.32 9.24 15.74
N PRO A 367 -0.84 8.80 16.27
CA PRO A 367 -0.92 8.04 17.52
C PRO A 367 -0.04 6.78 17.56
N TRP A 368 0.24 6.17 16.40
CA TRP A 368 1.01 4.94 16.28
C TRP A 368 2.51 5.15 16.03
N TYR A 369 2.94 6.41 15.95
CA TYR A 369 4.33 6.75 15.70
C TYR A 369 5.26 6.08 16.70
N SER A 370 6.32 5.48 16.18
CA SER A 370 7.46 5.07 16.99
C SER A 370 8.71 5.75 16.44
N ALA A 371 9.68 6.05 17.31
CA ALA A 371 10.89 6.79 16.95
C ALA A 371 11.87 6.00 16.03
N THR A 372 11.37 5.08 15.22
CA THR A 372 12.14 4.28 14.26
C THR A 372 12.37 5.05 12.98
N SER A 373 13.59 4.93 12.42
CA SER A 373 13.88 5.43 11.08
C SER A 373 13.03 4.70 10.04
N VAL A 374 12.22 5.45 9.31
CA VAL A 374 11.41 4.95 8.19
C VAL A 374 12.13 5.30 6.90
N HIS A 375 12.29 4.33 6.02
CA HIS A 375 12.92 4.49 4.72
C HIS A 375 11.89 4.27 3.61
N PHE A 376 12.02 5.04 2.52
CA PHE A 376 11.20 4.82 1.34
C PHE A 376 11.64 3.51 0.68
N ARG A 377 10.68 2.63 0.37
CA ARG A 377 10.93 1.37 -0.34
C ARG A 377 10.49 1.52 -1.79
N PRO A 378 11.33 1.17 -2.77
CA PRO A 378 10.92 1.20 -4.17
C PRO A 378 9.70 0.33 -4.41
N VAL A 379 8.80 0.84 -5.24
CA VAL A 379 7.56 0.14 -5.60
C VAL A 379 7.83 -0.75 -6.82
N SER A 380 7.56 -2.04 -6.72
CA SER A 380 7.60 -2.96 -7.86
C SER A 380 6.24 -3.64 -8.01
N PRO A 381 5.36 -3.11 -8.89
CA PRO A 381 4.07 -3.71 -9.12
C PRO A 381 4.21 -5.13 -9.65
N LYS A 382 3.35 -6.04 -9.17
CA LYS A 382 3.35 -7.46 -9.55
C LYS A 382 3.03 -7.69 -11.03
N GLN A 383 2.34 -6.74 -11.65
CA GLN A 383 1.81 -6.82 -13.01
C GLN A 383 2.00 -5.51 -13.76
N ASP A 384 1.72 -5.54 -15.05
CA ASP A 384 1.63 -4.36 -15.89
C ASP A 384 0.69 -3.33 -15.27
N LEU A 385 1.28 -2.19 -14.91
CA LEU A 385 0.58 -1.06 -14.29
C LEU A 385 0.64 0.15 -15.22
N GLU A 386 -0.51 0.75 -15.46
CA GLU A 386 -0.63 2.10 -16.02
C GLU A 386 -0.69 3.12 -14.87
N TYR A 387 0.38 3.87 -14.66
CA TYR A 387 0.49 4.92 -13.65
C TYR A 387 0.38 6.30 -14.30
N ASP A 388 -0.74 6.99 -14.10
CA ASP A 388 -0.91 8.40 -14.47
C ASP A 388 -0.59 9.30 -13.27
N GLY A 389 0.51 10.04 -13.35
CA GLY A 389 0.94 11.00 -12.34
C GLY A 389 0.08 12.26 -12.26
N GLY A 390 -0.84 12.50 -13.20
CA GLY A 390 -1.74 13.65 -13.19
C GLY A 390 -1.03 15.02 -13.27
N ASN A 391 0.21 15.05 -13.77
CA ASN A 391 1.17 16.18 -13.70
C ASN A 391 1.57 16.62 -12.28
N ASN A 392 1.23 15.81 -11.27
CA ASN A 392 1.67 15.99 -9.89
C ASN A 392 3.14 15.60 -9.74
N PHE A 393 3.69 15.87 -8.55
CA PHE A 393 5.05 15.49 -8.22
C PHE A 393 5.17 14.49 -7.09
N ILE A 394 6.26 13.74 -7.12
CA ILE A 394 6.80 12.99 -5.99
C ILE A 394 8.15 13.64 -5.64
N SER A 395 8.35 14.04 -4.39
CA SER A 395 9.54 14.77 -3.99
C SER A 395 10.22 14.24 -2.73
N ASP A 396 11.49 14.63 -2.58
CA ASP A 396 12.31 14.44 -1.39
C ASP A 396 12.55 12.96 -1.02
N VAL A 397 12.38 12.07 -1.99
CA VAL A 397 12.55 10.63 -1.79
C VAL A 397 14.04 10.29 -1.74
N THR A 398 14.43 9.55 -0.71
CA THR A 398 15.77 8.94 -0.63
C THR A 398 15.66 7.43 -0.70
N VAL A 399 16.26 6.83 -1.73
CA VAL A 399 16.32 5.38 -1.93
C VAL A 399 17.77 4.92 -1.89
N SER A 400 18.05 3.88 -1.12
CA SER A 400 19.35 3.22 -1.10
C SER A 400 19.16 1.72 -1.05
N GLU A 401 19.13 1.09 -2.22
CA GLU A 401 18.97 -0.36 -2.37
C GLU A 401 20.26 -1.02 -2.87
N THR A 402 20.35 -2.33 -2.75
CA THR A 402 21.44 -3.12 -3.36
C THR A 402 21.14 -3.47 -4.82
N GLY A 403 19.86 -3.46 -5.22
CA GLY A 403 19.39 -3.83 -6.55
C GLY A 403 18.91 -2.62 -7.37
N ALA A 404 17.79 -2.81 -8.07
CA ALA A 404 17.14 -1.75 -8.84
C ALA A 404 16.54 -0.69 -7.89
N ALA A 405 16.99 0.55 -8.02
CA ALA A 405 16.65 1.65 -7.14
C ALA A 405 15.98 2.81 -7.90
N GLY A 406 14.87 3.30 -7.35
CA GLY A 406 14.09 4.44 -7.84
C GLY A 406 12.81 4.58 -7.02
N VAL A 407 11.95 5.55 -7.36
CA VAL A 407 10.56 5.54 -6.82
C VAL A 407 9.90 4.20 -7.11
N PHE A 408 10.12 3.70 -8.33
CA PHE A 408 9.87 2.32 -8.70
C PHE A 408 11.17 1.51 -8.69
N GLY A 409 11.12 0.28 -8.22
CA GLY A 409 12.26 -0.63 -8.26
C GLY A 409 12.43 -1.15 -9.69
N THR A 410 11.56 -2.09 -10.04
CA THR A 410 11.43 -2.63 -11.40
C THR A 410 10.02 -2.43 -11.92
N LEU A 411 9.90 -1.92 -13.15
CA LEU A 411 8.64 -1.88 -13.90
C LEU A 411 8.71 -2.89 -15.04
N THR A 412 7.65 -3.68 -15.21
CA THR A 412 7.51 -4.63 -16.32
C THR A 412 6.21 -4.33 -17.05
N GLY A 413 6.28 -4.18 -18.37
CA GLY A 413 5.15 -3.78 -19.19
C GLY A 413 4.53 -2.45 -18.74
N GLY A 414 3.25 -2.26 -19.02
CA GLY A 414 2.50 -1.08 -18.58
C GLY A 414 3.03 0.27 -19.06
N LYS A 415 2.66 1.32 -18.34
CA LYS A 415 2.94 2.72 -18.70
C LYS A 415 3.14 3.58 -17.46
N VAL A 416 4.07 4.53 -17.49
CA VAL A 416 4.12 5.64 -16.54
C VAL A 416 4.03 6.96 -17.32
N GLU A 417 3.12 7.84 -16.92
CA GLU A 417 2.98 9.13 -17.58
C GLU A 417 2.69 10.32 -16.67
N LYS A 418 2.97 11.53 -17.19
CA LYS A 418 2.60 12.82 -16.59
C LYS A 418 3.05 12.93 -15.13
N LEU A 419 4.31 12.63 -14.85
CA LEU A 419 4.84 12.60 -13.49
C LEU A 419 6.07 13.49 -13.37
N LYS A 420 6.19 14.21 -12.26
CA LYS A 420 7.38 14.99 -11.91
C LYS A 420 8.07 14.40 -10.68
N LEU A 421 9.38 14.30 -10.72
CA LEU A 421 10.20 13.78 -9.62
C LEU A 421 11.16 14.89 -9.19
N LYS A 422 11.09 15.33 -7.92
CA LYS A 422 11.86 16.49 -7.44
C LYS A 422 12.76 16.11 -6.28
N ASP A 423 14.02 16.53 -6.32
CA ASP A 423 14.91 16.45 -5.16
C ASP A 423 15.08 15.02 -4.62
N CYS A 424 14.99 14.02 -5.50
CA CYS A 424 15.10 12.63 -5.12
C CYS A 424 16.55 12.15 -5.21
N THR A 425 17.06 11.54 -4.14
CA THR A 425 18.40 10.93 -4.09
C THR A 425 18.28 9.42 -4.18
N VAL A 426 18.98 8.80 -5.12
CA VAL A 426 18.84 7.37 -5.41
C VAL A 426 20.20 6.70 -5.52
N SER A 427 20.38 5.58 -4.83
CA SER A 427 21.55 4.70 -4.97
C SER A 427 21.15 3.23 -5.12
N GLY A 428 21.75 2.52 -6.08
CA GLY A 428 21.44 1.13 -6.40
C GLY A 428 22.51 0.43 -7.24
N SER A 429 22.29 -0.83 -7.64
CA SER A 429 23.10 -1.43 -8.71
C SER A 429 22.73 -0.84 -10.06
N SER A 430 21.42 -0.78 -10.33
CA SER A 430 20.81 0.00 -11.41
C SER A 430 19.92 1.08 -10.79
N ALA A 431 20.29 2.34 -10.98
CA ALA A 431 19.65 3.47 -10.31
C ALA A 431 19.04 4.46 -11.30
N GLY A 432 17.80 4.87 -11.05
CA GLY A 432 17.17 5.99 -11.73
C GLY A 432 16.07 6.59 -10.87
N THR A 433 15.86 7.90 -10.96
CA THR A 433 14.92 8.58 -10.08
C THR A 433 13.48 8.06 -10.25
N LEU A 434 13.07 7.77 -11.50
CA LEU A 434 11.80 7.10 -11.74
C LEU A 434 11.92 5.61 -11.40
N ALA A 435 12.85 4.92 -12.05
CA ALA A 435 12.97 3.48 -11.94
C ALA A 435 14.43 3.01 -12.00
N GLY A 436 14.75 1.99 -11.20
CA GLY A 436 16.03 1.30 -11.33
C GLY A 436 16.12 0.51 -12.63
N SER A 437 15.05 -0.21 -12.98
CA SER A 437 14.97 -0.99 -14.22
C SER A 437 13.56 -0.96 -14.80
N THR A 438 13.45 -0.92 -16.13
CA THR A 438 12.19 -1.08 -16.87
C THR A 438 12.31 -2.20 -17.90
N ASN A 439 11.25 -2.98 -18.10
CA ASN A 439 11.21 -4.05 -19.10
C ASN A 439 9.94 -3.96 -19.93
N GLY A 440 10.04 -3.49 -21.19
CA GLY A 440 8.88 -3.30 -22.07
C GLY A 440 7.92 -2.17 -21.66
N THR A 441 8.26 -1.39 -20.63
CA THR A 441 7.43 -0.28 -20.13
C THR A 441 7.46 0.93 -21.05
N THR A 442 6.32 1.62 -21.17
CA THR A 442 6.25 2.94 -21.81
C THR A 442 6.36 4.04 -20.76
N VAL A 443 7.31 4.95 -20.89
CA VAL A 443 7.48 6.13 -20.03
C VAL A 443 7.27 7.37 -20.88
N SER A 444 6.28 8.19 -20.53
CA SER A 444 5.92 9.35 -21.35
C SER A 444 5.63 10.61 -20.53
N ASN A 445 6.20 11.75 -20.90
CA ASN A 445 6.00 13.02 -20.16
C ASN A 445 6.40 12.92 -18.68
N VAL A 446 7.52 12.26 -18.39
CA VAL A 446 8.08 12.19 -17.03
C VAL A 446 9.33 13.07 -16.92
N LEU A 447 9.40 13.86 -15.85
CA LEU A 447 10.48 14.81 -15.63
C LEU A 447 11.09 14.64 -14.23
N ALA A 448 12.39 14.36 -14.16
CA ALA A 448 13.16 14.30 -12.91
C ALA A 448 14.13 15.49 -12.79
N TYR A 449 14.15 16.21 -11.68
CA TYR A 449 15.00 17.40 -11.52
C TYR A 449 15.25 17.76 -10.06
N ASN A 450 16.24 18.61 -9.83
CA ASN A 450 16.46 19.23 -8.53
C ASN A 450 15.84 20.61 -8.49
N THR A 451 15.40 21.05 -7.31
CA THR A 451 15.09 22.45 -7.04
C THR A 451 16.34 23.15 -6.48
N GLY A 452 16.33 24.49 -6.45
CA GLY A 452 17.46 25.27 -5.94
C GLY A 452 18.71 25.22 -6.83
N SER A 453 19.90 25.09 -6.25
CA SER A 453 21.21 25.11 -6.95
C SER A 453 21.50 23.87 -7.81
N GLY A 454 20.49 23.03 -8.07
CA GLY A 454 20.51 21.98 -9.09
C GLY A 454 21.31 20.72 -8.75
N ARG A 455 22.17 20.70 -7.73
CA ARG A 455 23.16 19.62 -7.55
C ARG A 455 23.08 18.82 -6.23
N ALA A 456 22.06 19.06 -5.40
CA ALA A 456 21.95 18.44 -4.08
C ALA A 456 21.54 16.95 -4.15
N ALA A 457 20.46 16.64 -4.86
CA ALA A 457 20.03 15.26 -5.05
C ALA A 457 20.80 14.61 -6.21
N THR A 458 21.22 13.37 -6.01
CA THR A 458 22.08 12.64 -6.95
C THR A 458 21.53 11.26 -7.24
N VAL A 459 21.88 10.74 -8.42
CA VAL A 459 21.61 9.35 -8.79
C VAL A 459 22.94 8.61 -8.90
N SER A 460 23.09 7.52 -8.15
CA SER A 460 24.31 6.74 -8.12
C SER A 460 24.09 5.25 -8.36
N GLY A 461 24.87 4.66 -9.26
CA GLY A 461 24.78 3.24 -9.61
C GLY A 461 26.11 2.52 -9.48
N THR A 462 26.13 1.23 -9.15
CA THR A 462 27.37 0.43 -9.29
C THR A 462 27.52 -0.14 -10.69
N GLU A 463 26.43 -0.47 -11.37
CA GLU A 463 26.41 -1.05 -12.73
C GLU A 463 25.83 -0.08 -13.76
N ASN A 464 24.64 0.47 -13.50
CA ASN A 464 23.96 1.42 -14.39
C ASN A 464 23.35 2.57 -13.60
N ALA A 465 23.49 3.80 -14.07
CA ALA A 465 22.81 4.95 -13.48
C ALA A 465 22.30 5.91 -14.55
N GLY A 466 21.01 6.24 -14.49
CA GLY A 466 20.40 7.26 -15.34
C GLY A 466 19.65 8.27 -14.51
N GLY A 467 19.66 9.55 -14.88
CA GLY A 467 18.89 10.55 -14.13
C GLY A 467 17.39 10.21 -14.02
N LEU A 468 16.82 9.54 -15.03
CA LEU A 468 15.45 9.04 -14.99
C LEU A 468 15.39 7.52 -14.75
N ILE A 469 16.14 6.72 -15.53
CA ILE A 469 16.07 5.25 -15.50
C ILE A 469 17.46 4.63 -15.50
N GLY A 470 17.72 3.68 -14.60
CA GLY A 470 18.99 2.96 -14.56
C GLY A 470 19.20 2.09 -15.80
N ASN A 471 18.30 1.13 -16.02
CA ASN A 471 18.37 0.16 -17.12
C ASN A 471 17.04 0.00 -17.86
N VAL A 472 17.07 0.00 -19.19
CA VAL A 472 15.89 -0.17 -20.05
C VAL A 472 16.02 -1.44 -20.89
N ILE A 473 15.19 -2.44 -20.62
CA ILE A 473 15.10 -3.70 -21.35
C ILE A 473 13.90 -3.61 -22.30
N GLY A 474 14.10 -2.95 -23.46
CA GLY A 474 13.00 -2.65 -24.39
C GLY A 474 12.00 -1.63 -23.84
N GLY A 475 10.97 -1.32 -24.63
CA GLY A 475 9.97 -0.32 -24.29
C GLY A 475 10.20 1.04 -24.97
N LYS A 476 9.44 2.05 -24.54
CA LYS A 476 9.43 3.38 -25.17
C LYS A 476 9.62 4.46 -24.12
N ILE A 477 10.59 5.33 -24.32
CA ILE A 477 10.81 6.51 -23.48
C ILE A 477 10.55 7.73 -24.35
N GLU A 478 9.46 8.44 -24.08
CA GLU A 478 8.95 9.49 -24.95
C GLU A 478 8.77 10.80 -24.17
N ASN A 479 9.18 11.92 -24.75
CA ASN A 479 8.94 13.26 -24.20
C ASN A 479 9.33 13.41 -22.72
N SER A 480 10.39 12.71 -22.30
CA SER A 480 10.79 12.57 -20.90
C SER A 480 12.18 13.11 -20.66
N ALA A 481 12.46 13.51 -19.43
CA ALA A 481 13.67 14.26 -19.14
C ALA A 481 14.22 14.08 -17.74
N ALA A 482 15.52 14.36 -17.60
CA ALA A 482 16.20 14.42 -16.32
C ALA A 482 17.23 15.55 -16.25
N ALA A 483 17.25 16.30 -15.15
CA ALA A 483 18.19 17.39 -14.90
C ALA A 483 18.87 17.18 -13.53
N LEU A 484 19.63 16.10 -13.42
CA LEU A 484 20.21 15.58 -12.19
C LEU A 484 21.71 15.28 -12.36
N VAL A 485 22.43 15.19 -11.25
CA VAL A 485 23.83 14.73 -11.25
C VAL A 485 23.84 13.22 -11.11
N VAL A 486 24.56 12.55 -12.03
CA VAL A 486 24.58 11.08 -12.16
C VAL A 486 26.02 10.57 -12.04
N SER A 487 26.23 9.56 -11.19
CA SER A 487 27.53 8.90 -11.03
C SER A 487 27.40 7.38 -11.06
N CYS A 488 28.22 6.67 -11.83
CA CYS A 488 28.15 5.22 -11.91
C CYS A 488 29.53 4.55 -11.90
N GLY A 489 29.62 3.36 -11.29
CA GLY A 489 30.75 2.45 -11.46
C GLY A 489 30.82 1.80 -12.85
N GLY A 490 29.71 1.79 -13.60
CA GLY A 490 29.58 1.22 -14.94
C GLY A 490 29.07 2.24 -15.97
N SER A 491 27.84 2.06 -16.45
CA SER A 491 27.21 2.91 -17.47
C SER A 491 26.42 4.07 -16.85
N ALA A 492 26.84 5.31 -17.12
CA ALA A 492 26.18 6.51 -16.61
C ALA A 492 25.58 7.34 -17.76
N GLY A 493 24.30 7.68 -17.66
CA GLY A 493 23.65 8.60 -18.58
C GLY A 493 22.88 9.72 -17.87
N GLY A 494 22.82 10.90 -18.44
CA GLY A 494 22.01 11.98 -17.85
C GLY A 494 20.52 11.65 -17.79
N LEU A 495 20.01 10.84 -18.73
CA LEU A 495 18.63 10.33 -18.72
C LEU A 495 18.60 8.82 -18.40
N ILE A 496 19.34 8.00 -19.15
CA ILE A 496 19.30 6.53 -19.06
C ILE A 496 20.71 5.96 -18.87
N GLY A 497 20.91 5.10 -17.89
CA GLY A 497 22.21 4.44 -17.70
C GLY A 497 22.55 3.49 -18.85
N ALA A 498 21.70 2.48 -19.05
CA ALA A 498 21.81 1.54 -20.16
C ALA A 498 20.47 1.32 -20.87
N ALA A 499 20.50 1.28 -22.20
CA ALA A 499 19.36 1.02 -23.06
C ALA A 499 19.63 -0.22 -23.93
N GLY A 500 18.88 -1.30 -23.66
CA GLY A 500 18.97 -2.58 -24.36
C GLY A 500 18.41 -2.57 -25.78
N SER A 501 18.57 -3.69 -26.48
CA SER A 501 18.03 -3.89 -27.83
C SER A 501 16.50 -3.79 -27.84
N GLY A 502 15.95 -2.97 -28.73
CA GLY A 502 14.50 -2.77 -28.86
C GLY A 502 13.92 -1.63 -28.01
N ALA A 503 14.75 -0.92 -27.23
CA ALA A 503 14.34 0.33 -26.61
C ALA A 503 14.25 1.45 -27.67
N THR A 504 13.25 2.31 -27.54
CA THR A 504 13.11 3.54 -28.34
C THR A 504 13.09 4.75 -27.42
N VAL A 505 13.86 5.77 -27.77
CA VAL A 505 14.01 7.01 -26.98
C VAL A 505 13.74 8.20 -27.90
N THR A 506 12.60 8.86 -27.71
CA THR A 506 12.11 9.86 -28.66
C THR A 506 11.70 11.14 -27.96
N GLY A 507 12.22 12.27 -28.42
CA GLY A 507 11.88 13.57 -27.84
C GLY A 507 12.36 13.71 -26.41
N CYS A 508 13.46 13.07 -26.01
CA CYS A 508 13.91 13.10 -24.61
C CYS A 508 15.08 14.06 -24.43
N TYR A 509 15.30 14.52 -23.20
CA TYR A 509 16.47 15.34 -22.93
C TYR A 509 17.10 15.12 -21.56
N SER A 510 18.38 15.49 -21.45
CA SER A 510 19.06 15.63 -20.16
C SER A 510 19.66 17.02 -19.99
N GLY A 511 19.37 17.63 -18.84
CA GLY A 511 19.76 18.99 -18.48
C GLY A 511 21.05 19.00 -17.66
N GLY A 512 22.05 19.72 -18.14
CA GLY A 512 23.29 19.98 -17.40
C GLY A 512 23.13 21.03 -16.31
N HIS A 513 24.18 21.14 -15.50
CA HIS A 513 24.32 22.14 -14.45
C HIS A 513 25.65 22.84 -14.65
N THR A 514 25.62 24.16 -14.77
CA THR A 514 26.82 25.00 -14.88
C THR A 514 27.08 25.77 -13.59
N ASP A 515 28.23 26.44 -13.52
CA ASP A 515 28.46 27.55 -12.60
C ASP A 515 28.82 28.76 -13.45
N ARG A 516 28.01 29.82 -13.37
CA ARG A 516 28.15 31.03 -14.21
C ARG A 516 28.23 30.70 -15.71
N GLY A 517 27.39 29.77 -16.16
CA GLY A 517 27.34 29.36 -17.56
C GLY A 517 28.57 28.61 -18.06
N ASP A 518 29.42 28.10 -17.16
CA ASP A 518 30.58 27.28 -17.49
C ASP A 518 30.52 25.93 -16.76
N TYR A 519 31.12 24.88 -17.32
CA TYR A 519 31.26 23.59 -16.64
C TYR A 519 32.49 23.55 -15.74
N TYR A 520 32.80 24.67 -15.10
CA TYR A 520 33.86 24.81 -14.13
C TYR A 520 33.35 25.63 -12.96
N THR A 521 33.68 25.21 -11.75
CA THR A 521 33.53 26.08 -10.59
C THR A 521 34.48 27.26 -10.72
N HIS A 522 34.11 28.39 -10.10
CA HIS A 522 34.95 29.58 -10.07
C HIS A 522 35.48 29.88 -8.66
N ASP A 523 36.75 30.28 -8.56
CA ASP A 523 37.33 30.79 -7.32
C ASP A 523 36.78 32.19 -6.97
N ALA A 524 37.21 32.73 -5.82
CA ALA A 524 36.80 34.08 -5.38
C ALA A 524 37.23 35.20 -6.34
N ALA A 525 38.24 34.96 -7.19
CA ALA A 525 38.70 35.87 -8.22
C ALA A 525 37.97 35.67 -9.57
N GLY A 526 37.00 34.74 -9.64
CA GLY A 526 36.24 34.46 -10.84
C GLY A 526 36.98 33.62 -11.88
N LYS A 527 38.05 32.92 -11.51
CA LYS A 527 38.80 32.02 -12.41
C LYS A 527 38.31 30.58 -12.27
N ARG A 528 38.36 29.82 -13.36
CA ARG A 528 38.07 28.37 -13.36
C ARG A 528 38.94 27.66 -12.33
N ALA A 529 38.31 26.90 -11.45
CA ALA A 529 38.94 26.15 -10.37
C ALA A 529 38.88 24.64 -10.62
N ALA A 530 37.69 24.04 -10.70
CA ALA A 530 37.52 22.61 -10.91
C ALA A 530 36.40 22.29 -11.91
N PRO A 531 36.54 21.26 -12.76
CA PRO A 531 35.49 20.90 -13.69
C PRO A 531 34.23 20.40 -12.96
N ILE A 532 33.08 20.71 -13.53
CA ILE A 532 31.77 20.23 -13.12
C ILE A 532 31.38 19.15 -14.12
N TYR A 533 31.22 17.92 -13.65
CA TYR A 533 30.68 16.82 -14.44
C TYR A 533 29.27 16.50 -13.94
N ASN A 534 28.30 16.60 -14.84
CA ASN A 534 26.92 16.21 -14.55
C ASN A 534 26.75 14.69 -14.61
N VAL A 535 27.51 14.02 -15.47
CA VAL A 535 27.48 12.57 -15.65
C VAL A 535 28.89 12.00 -15.54
N THR A 536 29.11 11.06 -14.61
CA THR A 536 30.40 10.38 -14.43
C THR A 536 30.25 8.87 -14.43
N GLY A 537 31.07 8.15 -15.21
CA GLY A 537 31.10 6.68 -15.16
C GLY A 537 32.20 6.03 -15.98
N VAL A 538 32.24 4.70 -16.06
CA VAL A 538 33.17 4.00 -16.96
C VAL A 538 32.78 4.25 -18.41
N THR A 539 31.50 4.03 -18.72
CA THR A 539 30.90 4.43 -19.99
C THR A 539 29.90 5.54 -19.69
N ALA A 540 30.20 6.76 -20.11
CA ALA A 540 29.45 7.95 -19.74
C ALA A 540 28.89 8.66 -20.98
N GLY A 541 27.61 8.99 -20.96
CA GLY A 541 26.96 9.74 -22.03
C GLY A 541 26.05 10.84 -21.50
N GLY A 542 25.99 11.97 -22.19
CA GLY A 542 25.15 13.09 -21.73
C GLY A 542 23.68 12.69 -21.62
N LEU A 543 23.13 11.99 -22.61
CA LEU A 543 21.78 11.43 -22.57
C LEU A 543 21.78 9.98 -22.09
N ILE A 544 22.53 9.10 -22.75
CA ILE A 544 22.55 7.66 -22.48
C ILE A 544 23.98 7.17 -22.27
N GLY A 545 24.24 6.42 -21.21
CA GLY A 545 25.55 5.81 -20.98
C GLY A 545 25.89 4.78 -22.06
N SER A 546 25.19 3.65 -22.03
CA SER A 546 25.34 2.59 -23.03
C SER A 546 24.03 2.34 -23.75
N ALA A 547 23.96 2.70 -25.03
CA ALA A 547 22.91 2.27 -25.94
C ALA A 547 23.38 1.04 -26.71
N GLY A 548 22.72 -0.10 -26.53
CA GLY A 548 22.89 -1.26 -27.41
C GLY A 548 22.34 -0.95 -28.81
N ASN A 549 21.42 -1.77 -29.30
CA ASN A 549 20.70 -1.50 -30.55
C ASN A 549 19.40 -0.70 -30.30
N ALA A 550 19.47 0.34 -29.46
CA ALA A 550 18.34 1.23 -29.19
C ALA A 550 18.19 2.29 -30.29
N GLY A 551 16.97 2.67 -30.63
CA GLY A 551 16.68 3.77 -31.55
C GLY A 551 16.50 5.08 -30.79
N ILE A 552 17.25 6.12 -31.14
CA ILE A 552 17.22 7.41 -30.44
C ILE A 552 16.90 8.52 -31.44
N GLU A 553 15.83 9.27 -31.19
CA GLU A 553 15.33 10.29 -32.11
C GLU A 553 14.95 11.58 -31.39
N TYR A 554 15.15 12.72 -32.06
CA TYR A 554 14.68 14.04 -31.61
C TYR A 554 15.08 14.40 -30.17
N SER A 555 16.23 13.90 -29.72
CA SER A 555 16.65 13.96 -28.32
C SER A 555 17.94 14.77 -28.16
N TYR A 556 18.19 15.32 -26.98
CA TYR A 556 19.39 16.12 -26.77
C TYR A 556 19.94 16.09 -25.35
N SER A 557 21.20 16.49 -25.19
CA SER A 557 21.81 16.64 -23.86
C SER A 557 22.59 17.95 -23.74
N THR A 558 22.46 18.59 -22.59
CA THR A 558 23.34 19.69 -22.17
C THR A 558 24.22 19.27 -20.99
N CYS A 559 24.34 17.98 -20.69
CA CYS A 559 25.15 17.52 -19.57
C CYS A 559 26.64 17.51 -19.90
N SER A 560 27.48 17.98 -18.98
CA SER A 560 28.92 17.65 -19.01
C SER A 560 29.18 16.23 -18.56
N VAL A 561 30.16 15.57 -19.17
CA VAL A 561 30.39 14.13 -19.07
C VAL A 561 31.86 13.83 -18.81
N SER A 562 32.14 12.88 -17.91
CA SER A 562 33.49 12.33 -17.71
C SER A 562 33.47 10.82 -17.57
N GLY A 563 34.36 10.11 -18.28
CA GLY A 563 34.48 8.67 -18.13
C GLY A 563 35.66 8.02 -18.86
N THR A 564 35.76 6.70 -18.78
CA THR A 564 36.75 5.96 -19.58
C THR A 564 36.39 6.02 -21.06
N THR A 565 35.12 5.78 -21.39
CA THR A 565 34.51 6.04 -22.71
C THR A 565 33.42 7.08 -22.53
N ALA A 566 33.61 8.28 -23.06
CA ALA A 566 32.74 9.44 -22.82
C ALA A 566 32.23 10.06 -24.12
N GLY A 567 30.92 10.33 -24.20
CA GLY A 567 30.34 11.09 -25.29
C GLY A 567 29.35 12.15 -24.82
N GLY A 568 29.36 13.32 -25.46
CA GLY A 568 28.48 14.43 -25.09
C GLY A 568 26.98 14.09 -25.19
N PHE A 569 26.61 13.14 -26.05
CA PHE A 569 25.27 12.61 -26.21
C PHE A 569 25.15 11.16 -25.72
N VAL A 570 26.04 10.28 -26.19
CA VAL A 570 26.02 8.85 -25.84
C VAL A 570 27.42 8.33 -25.55
N GLY A 571 27.58 7.51 -24.51
CA GLY A 571 28.88 6.88 -24.22
C GLY A 571 29.23 5.86 -25.30
N THR A 572 28.45 4.78 -25.39
CA THR A 572 28.56 3.77 -26.47
C THR A 572 27.22 3.58 -27.17
N ALA A 573 27.20 3.44 -28.49
CA ALA A 573 25.98 3.17 -29.25
C ALA A 573 26.17 2.07 -30.31
N GLY A 574 25.15 1.23 -30.50
CA GLY A 574 25.03 0.27 -31.62
C GLY A 574 23.84 0.50 -32.55
N GLY A 575 22.80 1.21 -32.10
CA GLY A 575 21.57 1.47 -32.85
C GLY A 575 21.56 2.76 -33.68
N SER A 576 20.36 3.23 -34.06
CA SER A 576 20.20 4.47 -34.84
C SER A 576 20.13 5.71 -33.94
N MET A 577 20.71 6.81 -34.44
CA MET A 577 20.59 8.14 -33.83
C MET A 577 20.18 9.14 -34.90
N THR A 578 19.05 9.81 -34.72
CA THR A 578 18.47 10.71 -35.72
C THR A 578 18.00 12.02 -35.11
N ASN A 579 18.37 13.16 -35.69
CA ASN A 579 17.91 14.50 -35.25
C ASN A 579 18.31 14.87 -33.80
N CYS A 580 19.44 14.36 -33.32
CA CYS A 580 19.90 14.54 -31.94
C CYS A 580 21.01 15.58 -31.80
N TYR A 581 21.15 16.22 -30.63
CA TYR A 581 22.28 17.13 -30.39
C TYR A 581 22.86 17.09 -28.97
N ALA A 582 24.12 17.49 -28.82
CA ALA A 582 24.78 17.63 -27.52
C ALA A 582 25.55 18.94 -27.38
N THR A 583 25.53 19.55 -26.20
CA THR A 583 26.22 20.84 -25.96
C THR A 583 27.23 20.79 -24.82
N GLY A 584 27.28 19.70 -24.04
CA GLY A 584 28.09 19.64 -22.83
C GLY A 584 29.59 19.41 -23.06
N LEU A 585 30.38 19.72 -22.03
CA LEU A 585 31.81 19.41 -21.94
C LEU A 585 32.03 17.89 -21.85
N VAL A 586 33.00 17.36 -22.59
CA VAL A 586 33.37 15.94 -22.58
C VAL A 586 34.83 15.76 -22.15
N ALA A 587 35.01 15.04 -21.04
CA ALA A 587 36.30 14.64 -20.52
C ALA A 587 36.40 13.11 -20.43
N GLY A 588 37.62 12.58 -20.37
CA GLY A 588 37.84 11.14 -20.30
C GLY A 588 39.03 10.64 -21.10
N THR A 589 39.22 9.32 -21.09
CA THR A 589 40.31 8.65 -21.81
C THR A 589 39.98 8.52 -23.30
N THR A 590 38.88 7.85 -23.62
CA THR A 590 38.31 7.74 -24.97
C THR A 590 37.10 8.66 -25.03
N ARG A 591 37.22 9.82 -25.67
CA ARG A 591 36.18 10.85 -25.64
C ARG A 591 35.83 11.40 -27.00
N GLY A 592 34.53 11.59 -27.25
CA GLY A 592 34.01 12.24 -28.45
C GLY A 592 32.97 13.29 -28.13
N ALA A 593 32.99 14.38 -28.89
CA ALA A 593 32.12 15.51 -28.62
C ALA A 593 30.61 15.15 -28.72
N PHE A 594 30.25 14.13 -29.49
CA PHE A 594 28.88 13.60 -29.58
C PHE A 594 28.76 12.16 -29.03
N ALA A 595 29.48 11.20 -29.60
CA ALA A 595 29.48 9.80 -29.15
C ALA A 595 30.89 9.39 -28.70
N GLY A 596 31.02 8.63 -27.61
CA GLY A 596 32.32 8.10 -27.16
C GLY A 596 32.79 6.91 -27.99
N SER A 597 31.87 6.03 -28.39
CA SER A 597 32.11 4.96 -29.35
C SER A 597 30.82 4.63 -30.07
N TYR A 598 30.86 4.50 -31.41
CA TYR A 598 29.68 4.22 -32.20
C TYR A 598 29.96 3.29 -33.37
N THR A 599 29.08 2.30 -33.58
CA THR A 599 29.11 1.37 -34.71
C THR A 599 27.90 1.61 -35.62
N GLY A 600 27.89 2.70 -36.39
CA GLY A 600 26.82 3.01 -37.33
C GLY A 600 27.00 4.35 -38.04
N THR A 601 25.95 4.83 -38.69
CA THR A 601 25.91 6.13 -39.36
C THR A 601 24.74 6.94 -38.80
N PRO A 602 25.01 7.97 -37.97
CA PRO A 602 23.97 8.82 -37.41
C PRO A 602 23.39 9.73 -38.50
N SER A 603 22.17 10.24 -38.29
CA SER A 603 21.49 11.10 -39.27
C SER A 603 21.10 12.44 -38.64
N ASN A 604 21.58 13.55 -39.21
CA ASN A 604 21.27 14.91 -38.76
C ASN A 604 21.56 15.13 -37.26
N CYS A 605 22.73 14.68 -36.80
CA CYS A 605 23.19 14.87 -35.44
C CYS A 605 24.18 16.04 -35.36
N SER A 606 24.24 16.72 -34.22
CA SER A 606 25.14 17.88 -34.05
C SER A 606 25.71 18.02 -32.65
N TYR A 607 26.84 18.72 -32.50
CA TYR A 607 27.44 19.01 -31.20
C TYR A 607 28.10 20.40 -31.13
N TYR A 608 28.29 20.96 -29.93
CA TYR A 608 29.01 22.22 -29.76
C TYR A 608 30.54 21.98 -29.71
N SER A 609 31.24 22.43 -30.75
CA SER A 609 32.70 22.27 -30.85
C SER A 609 33.45 23.20 -29.87
N ILE A 610 32.93 24.41 -29.65
CA ILE A 610 33.60 25.46 -28.86
C ILE A 610 33.77 25.11 -27.37
N VAL A 611 32.90 24.28 -26.81
CA VAL A 611 32.90 23.91 -25.39
C VAL A 611 33.99 22.86 -25.08
N ASN A 612 34.35 22.07 -26.08
CA ASN A 612 35.18 20.90 -25.95
C ASN A 612 36.63 21.24 -26.32
N GLU A 613 37.27 22.10 -25.55
CA GLU A 613 38.65 22.53 -25.80
C GLU A 613 39.68 21.62 -25.11
N SER A 614 40.81 21.39 -25.78
CA SER A 614 41.97 20.68 -25.24
C SER A 614 43.25 21.46 -25.55
N PRO A 615 44.24 21.51 -24.64
CA PRO A 615 45.53 22.11 -24.95
C PRO A 615 46.15 21.46 -26.19
N LYS A 616 46.59 22.25 -27.17
CA LYS A 616 47.29 21.73 -28.35
C LYS A 616 48.54 20.98 -27.89
N ASP A 617 48.71 19.75 -28.36
CA ASP A 617 49.82 18.85 -28.01
C ASP A 617 49.98 18.61 -26.50
N GLY A 618 48.93 18.79 -25.69
CA GLY A 618 49.00 18.70 -24.24
C GLY A 618 49.71 19.90 -23.58
N ASP A 619 50.06 20.93 -24.35
CA ASP A 619 50.75 22.13 -23.89
C ASP A 619 49.77 23.31 -23.82
N PRO A 620 49.42 23.81 -22.62
CA PRO A 620 48.47 24.91 -22.44
C PRO A 620 48.98 26.25 -22.98
N THR A 621 50.27 26.34 -23.36
CA THR A 621 50.87 27.56 -23.95
C THR A 621 50.78 27.60 -25.47
N LYS A 622 50.44 26.47 -26.13
CA LYS A 622 50.35 26.36 -27.60
C LYS A 622 48.95 26.65 -28.16
N GLY A 623 48.07 27.20 -27.33
CA GLY A 623 46.66 27.43 -27.66
C GLY A 623 45.81 26.16 -27.53
N PHE A 624 44.51 26.26 -27.79
CA PHE A 624 43.57 25.16 -27.63
C PHE A 624 43.13 24.59 -29.00
N ALA A 625 42.91 23.27 -29.05
CA ALA A 625 42.26 22.57 -30.15
C ALA A 625 40.89 22.06 -29.69
N TYR A 626 39.88 22.23 -30.53
CA TYR A 626 38.55 21.70 -30.28
C TYR A 626 38.51 20.19 -30.52
N LEU A 627 37.87 19.44 -29.63
CA LEU A 627 37.66 18.01 -29.77
C LEU A 627 36.69 17.78 -30.94
N GLY A 628 37.12 16.94 -31.87
CA GLY A 628 36.25 16.40 -32.92
C GLY A 628 35.48 15.15 -32.44
N PRO A 629 34.80 14.45 -33.37
CA PRO A 629 34.30 13.09 -33.12
C PRO A 629 35.47 12.15 -32.75
N VAL A 630 35.20 11.04 -32.06
CA VAL A 630 36.24 10.05 -31.75
C VAL A 630 36.77 9.46 -33.05
N ASN A 631 38.09 9.53 -33.21
CA ASN A 631 38.84 9.22 -34.41
C ASN A 631 38.62 10.26 -35.52
N SER A 632 39.71 10.68 -36.14
CA SER A 632 39.78 11.64 -37.25
C SER A 632 39.16 11.11 -38.57
N GLY A 633 38.09 10.31 -38.47
CA GLY A 633 37.29 9.80 -39.57
C GLY A 633 35.82 10.09 -39.27
N GLU A 634 35.25 10.98 -40.07
CA GLU A 634 33.88 11.48 -39.98
C GLU A 634 32.88 10.32 -39.84
N TYR A 635 32.17 10.24 -38.72
CA TYR A 635 30.85 9.61 -38.76
C TYR A 635 29.98 10.54 -39.63
N ALA A 636 29.83 10.20 -40.91
CA ALA A 636 28.97 10.93 -41.82
C ALA A 636 27.60 11.14 -41.17
N GLY A 637 27.14 12.39 -41.09
CA GLY A 637 25.86 12.74 -40.46
C GLY A 637 25.92 13.30 -39.03
N ILE A 638 27.10 13.39 -38.39
CA ILE A 638 27.33 14.29 -37.24
C ILE A 638 28.04 15.56 -37.72
N THR A 639 27.50 16.72 -37.36
CA THR A 639 28.05 18.04 -37.73
C THR A 639 28.50 18.84 -36.50
N PRO A 640 29.72 19.38 -36.46
CA PRO A 640 30.07 20.39 -35.46
C PRO A 640 29.21 21.64 -35.69
N PHE A 641 28.70 22.19 -34.61
CA PHE A 641 28.00 23.47 -34.60
C PHE A 641 28.98 24.55 -34.14
N ASP A 642 29.35 25.44 -35.07
CA ASP A 642 30.17 26.61 -34.80
C ASP A 642 29.25 27.83 -34.68
N ILE A 643 29.03 28.30 -33.45
CA ILE A 643 28.05 29.36 -33.18
C ILE A 643 28.73 30.71 -33.32
N SER A 644 28.69 31.27 -34.53
CA SER A 644 28.94 32.71 -34.67
C SER A 644 27.83 33.49 -33.95
N THR A 645 28.15 34.67 -33.42
CA THR A 645 27.21 35.56 -32.70
C THR A 645 25.93 35.88 -33.49
N ALA A 646 25.97 35.81 -34.83
CA ALA A 646 24.81 36.02 -35.71
C ALA A 646 23.85 34.81 -35.76
N ALA A 647 24.38 33.58 -35.62
CA ALA A 647 23.59 32.34 -35.65
C ALA A 647 22.88 32.03 -34.31
N PHE A 648 23.27 32.71 -33.23
CA PHE A 648 22.62 32.62 -31.92
C PHE A 648 21.12 32.97 -31.97
N ASN A 649 20.76 33.91 -32.86
CA ASN A 649 19.40 34.39 -33.05
C ASN A 649 18.50 33.47 -33.91
N THR A 650 19.06 32.45 -34.56
CA THR A 650 18.32 31.55 -35.48
C THR A 650 17.88 30.24 -34.79
N PHE A 651 18.44 29.90 -33.63
CA PHE A 651 17.99 28.80 -32.76
C PHE A 651 16.77 29.18 -31.91
N VAL A 652 16.18 30.36 -32.14
CA VAL A 652 15.03 30.87 -31.40
C VAL A 652 13.75 30.22 -31.91
N GLY A 653 13.34 29.17 -31.22
CA GLY A 653 12.27 28.27 -31.61
C GLY A 653 10.98 28.31 -30.79
N SER A 654 10.70 29.35 -29.99
CA SER A 654 9.37 29.84 -29.57
C SER A 654 9.54 30.91 -28.48
N ALA A 655 8.48 31.68 -28.19
CA ALA A 655 8.48 32.68 -27.14
C ALA A 655 8.70 32.04 -25.75
N ILE A 656 9.38 32.82 -24.91
CA ILE A 656 9.81 32.57 -23.53
C ILE A 656 8.61 32.14 -22.67
N GLY A 657 8.73 30.98 -22.02
CA GLY A 657 7.77 30.49 -21.02
C GLY A 657 8.25 29.27 -20.22
N ASP A 658 8.90 28.31 -20.88
CA ASP A 658 9.02 26.95 -20.32
C ASP A 658 10.44 26.49 -19.93
N ALA A 659 11.48 27.33 -20.04
CA ALA A 659 12.85 26.98 -19.64
C ALA A 659 13.21 27.52 -18.24
N ILE A 660 13.80 26.66 -17.41
CA ILE A 660 14.14 26.88 -16.00
C ILE A 660 15.62 26.48 -15.80
N PRO A 661 16.56 27.37 -16.14
CA PRO A 661 17.98 27.15 -15.86
C PRO A 661 18.28 27.32 -14.37
N TYR A 662 19.31 26.63 -13.90
CA TYR A 662 19.84 26.75 -12.54
C TYR A 662 20.71 28.01 -12.40
N ASP A 663 21.44 28.40 -13.45
CA ASP A 663 22.25 29.62 -13.51
C ASP A 663 21.46 30.82 -14.08
N LYS A 664 20.17 30.94 -13.76
CA LYS A 664 19.25 31.91 -14.38
C LYS A 664 19.75 33.35 -14.38
N ASP A 665 20.33 33.83 -13.29
CA ASP A 665 20.77 35.22 -13.16
C ASP A 665 21.91 35.54 -14.13
N PHE A 666 22.81 34.58 -14.35
CA PHE A 666 23.93 34.74 -15.28
C PHE A 666 23.49 34.50 -16.73
N LEU A 667 22.82 33.37 -16.98
CA LEU A 667 22.41 32.96 -18.32
C LEU A 667 21.30 33.85 -18.88
N GLY A 668 20.37 34.32 -18.05
CA GLY A 668 19.31 35.23 -18.45
C GLY A 668 19.84 36.54 -19.02
N GLY A 669 20.90 37.10 -18.42
CA GLY A 669 21.60 38.28 -18.93
C GLY A 669 22.34 37.99 -20.23
N ARG A 670 23.10 36.89 -20.28
CA ARG A 670 23.92 36.48 -21.44
C ARG A 670 23.07 36.19 -22.68
N TYR A 671 21.99 35.46 -22.49
CA TYR A 671 21.10 35.03 -23.55
C TYR A 671 19.92 35.96 -23.80
N GLN A 672 19.85 37.10 -23.10
CA GLN A 672 18.72 38.03 -23.18
C GLN A 672 17.36 37.32 -22.97
N GLY A 673 17.34 36.32 -22.08
CA GLY A 673 16.19 35.45 -21.82
C GLY A 673 15.83 34.44 -22.92
N LYS A 674 16.66 34.26 -23.96
CA LYS A 674 16.44 33.31 -25.08
C LYS A 674 17.41 32.13 -25.02
N TYR A 675 16.97 31.02 -24.45
CA TYR A 675 17.81 29.82 -24.35
C TYR A 675 17.92 29.10 -25.70
N PRO A 676 19.08 28.50 -26.04
CA PRO A 676 19.32 27.81 -27.31
C PRO A 676 18.66 26.42 -27.32
N LEU A 677 17.33 26.43 -27.36
CA LEU A 677 16.48 25.25 -27.49
C LEU A 677 16.13 25.04 -28.96
N ARG A 678 16.37 23.83 -29.49
CA ARG A 678 15.67 23.44 -30.72
C ARG A 678 14.18 23.41 -30.40
N SER A 679 13.32 23.89 -31.32
CA SER A 679 11.85 23.87 -31.14
C SER A 679 11.40 22.48 -30.69
N TYR A 680 11.12 22.36 -29.40
CA TYR A 680 10.68 21.13 -28.75
C TYR A 680 9.20 21.34 -28.44
N SER A 681 8.35 20.53 -29.07
CA SER A 681 6.89 20.71 -29.02
C SER A 681 6.25 20.10 -27.77
N SER A 682 6.99 19.90 -26.69
CA SER A 682 6.44 19.23 -25.50
C SER A 682 5.78 20.23 -24.56
N ALA A 683 4.78 19.75 -23.83
CA ALA A 683 4.14 20.48 -22.74
C ALA A 683 4.97 20.46 -21.43
N VAL A 684 6.24 20.02 -21.47
CA VAL A 684 7.10 19.80 -20.31
C VAL A 684 8.14 20.91 -20.22
N ALA A 685 8.19 21.61 -19.08
CA ALA A 685 9.20 22.62 -18.81
C ALA A 685 10.62 22.02 -18.89
N HIS A 686 11.53 22.76 -19.50
CA HIS A 686 12.94 22.40 -19.57
C HIS A 686 13.66 22.82 -18.30
N TYR A 687 14.23 21.87 -17.56
CA TYR A 687 15.20 22.12 -16.48
C TYR A 687 16.62 21.80 -16.94
N GLY A 688 17.55 22.72 -16.72
CA GLY A 688 18.94 22.56 -17.13
C GLY A 688 19.58 23.83 -17.66
N ASP A 689 20.90 23.86 -17.60
CA ASP A 689 21.72 24.96 -18.10
C ASP A 689 22.31 24.66 -19.47
N TRP A 690 22.77 25.73 -20.12
CA TRP A 690 23.59 25.67 -21.32
C TRP A 690 24.93 26.35 -21.05
N PRO A 691 26.03 25.82 -21.60
CA PRO A 691 27.30 26.51 -21.52
C PRO A 691 27.17 27.80 -22.33
N ALA A 692 27.56 28.92 -21.74
CA ALA A 692 27.51 30.23 -22.36
C ALA A 692 28.66 30.38 -23.38
N PRO A 693 28.37 30.35 -24.69
CA PRO A 693 29.40 30.40 -25.71
C PRO A 693 29.72 31.87 -26.00
N GLU A 694 30.50 32.57 -25.17
CA GLU A 694 31.05 33.87 -25.62
C GLU A 694 32.50 34.16 -25.18
N THR A 695 33.23 34.75 -26.14
CA THR A 695 34.35 35.72 -26.07
C THR A 695 35.68 35.41 -25.39
N TRP A 696 35.80 34.45 -24.46
CA TRP A 696 37.10 34.23 -23.78
C TRP A 696 38.19 33.63 -24.70
N VAL A 697 37.77 33.06 -25.82
CA VAL A 697 38.67 32.58 -26.89
C VAL A 697 39.07 33.72 -27.86
N ILE A 698 38.32 34.83 -27.89
CA ILE A 698 38.56 35.96 -28.81
C ILE A 698 39.50 37.01 -28.17
N ASN A 699 39.64 37.03 -26.84
CA ASN A 699 40.57 37.91 -26.10
C ASN A 699 41.63 37.14 -25.30
N ARG A 700 42.27 36.13 -25.92
CA ARG A 700 43.52 35.53 -25.42
C ARG A 700 44.61 35.60 -26.47
#